data_AF-A0A8H7CUW3-F1
#
_entry.id   AF-A0A8H7CUW3-F1
#
_cell.length_a   1.000
_cell.length_b   1.000
_cell.length_c   1.000
_cell.angle_alpha   90.00
_cell.angle_beta   90.00
_cell.angle_gamma   90.00
#
_symmetry.space_group_name_H-M   'P 1'
#
loop_
_entity.id
_entity.type
_entity.pdbx_description
1 polymer ?
#
loop_
_entity_poly.entity_id
_entity_poly.type
_entity_poly.pdbx_seq_one_letter_code
_entity_poly.pdbx_strand_id
1 'polypeptide(L)'
;MVLVRIFRFLIALYLIAAVLYTTDYFLLSPLRSGVSFLVAHRAPALAQWSTSSFNSLLPKRASSQKPLSEPDAAMLEGSSEDVIHWTSSAIVLENGLGHEQPIVMSEDLFLSKAFAGSMRPSKIVPFFYRATGIFDKEDITITTLVTSNRFQVFARLVDRYPGPISVTIHVNNGTDQVHELLDSLHMLYLSSPNMASNVDVHLVIDAFDRQFNTWRNIARFFARTDFVMMLDIDFSPCTDFRTALRRSKAAMDKLRSGTAATRIHTDGIDESRFPRSKAALVSLVHAGKIGMFHASWGPGHGSTDYERYYAAPPGEIYKVTSYQSAYEPYVIFKKDGPPWCDERFIGYGGNKAACLFEMYLSGISYYVLADHFLIHQNHLYEENARRTEVYSDFKEEACLRYLKHFRDSGLLNTTRASNVQGECKKIRSISRIVAQKAVDATLCKIVWADEDVKQLLGSIAEVLYFDSPTRADFLEAFKPNGKYHDVELVEGFSPSVKWIAHNGAGYDQIDVLACKAKGITVSNTPGAVDDASATTALYLLISTFRQYALSERSLREGKFKPPGLSAKTHDLTGYTLAILGLGGIGMRLAELVHAFPMRIIYHSRNKVANAPEWCEYFPNVDDLLAEADVLSVHVPLRAETVGLVGEKWIRKLKKGAIIINTARGKVIDEDAMIRRWRTDM
;
A
#
# COMPACT_ATOMS: atom_id res chain seq x y z
N MET A 1 16.98 -54.92 11.05
CA MET A 1 16.09 -55.41 9.96
C MET A 1 14.68 -54.81 10.00
N VAL A 2 14.07 -54.63 11.19
CA VAL A 2 12.72 -54.04 11.35
C VAL A 2 12.65 -52.56 10.96
N LEU A 3 13.64 -51.74 11.36
CA LEU A 3 13.68 -50.30 11.04
C LEU A 3 13.70 -50.02 9.53
N VAL A 4 14.43 -50.84 8.76
CA VAL A 4 14.53 -50.70 7.30
C VAL A 4 13.20 -51.05 6.62
N ARG A 5 12.43 -51.99 7.18
CA ARG A 5 11.08 -52.31 6.69
C ARG A 5 10.08 -51.19 6.97
N ILE A 6 10.15 -50.58 8.16
CA ILE A 6 9.30 -49.42 8.51
C ILE A 6 9.64 -48.23 7.61
N PHE A 7 10.91 -47.95 7.39
CA PHE A 7 11.34 -46.84 6.53
C PHE A 7 10.90 -47.02 5.07
N ARG A 8 11.01 -48.25 4.53
CA ARG A 8 10.49 -48.58 3.19
C ARG A 8 8.97 -48.45 3.11
N PHE A 9 8.25 -48.82 4.17
CA PHE A 9 6.80 -48.69 4.23
C PHE A 9 6.37 -47.21 4.25
N LEU A 10 7.06 -46.37 5.01
CA LEU A 10 6.79 -44.92 5.06
C LEU A 10 7.09 -44.22 3.73
N ILE A 11 8.18 -44.61 3.05
CA ILE A 11 8.48 -44.09 1.70
C ILE A 11 7.42 -44.53 0.69
N ALA A 12 6.96 -45.78 0.74
CA ALA A 12 5.88 -46.25 -0.12
C ALA A 12 4.58 -45.48 0.14
N LEU A 13 4.26 -45.21 1.41
CA LEU A 13 3.06 -44.45 1.79
C LEU A 13 3.14 -42.98 1.33
N TYR A 14 4.31 -42.37 1.46
CA TYR A 14 4.58 -41.02 0.94
C TYR A 14 4.46 -40.96 -0.59
N LEU A 15 5.02 -41.94 -1.31
CA LEU A 15 4.91 -42.01 -2.77
C LEU A 15 3.46 -42.22 -3.22
N ILE A 16 2.69 -43.05 -2.53
CA ILE A 16 1.25 -43.24 -2.81
C ILE A 16 0.49 -41.92 -2.57
N ALA A 17 0.73 -41.24 -1.45
CA ALA A 17 0.09 -39.96 -1.15
C ALA A 17 0.49 -38.87 -2.16
N ALA A 18 1.77 -38.82 -2.56
CA ALA A 18 2.25 -37.89 -3.57
C ALA A 18 1.61 -38.18 -4.93
N VAL A 19 1.54 -39.43 -5.37
CA VAL A 19 0.89 -39.81 -6.63
C VAL A 19 -0.61 -39.49 -6.60
N LEU A 20 -1.32 -39.79 -5.51
CA LEU A 20 -2.73 -39.43 -5.36
C LEU A 20 -2.96 -37.92 -5.40
N TYR A 21 -2.14 -37.15 -4.69
CA TYR A 21 -2.21 -35.68 -4.68
C TYR A 21 -1.90 -35.09 -6.06
N THR A 22 -0.88 -35.62 -6.75
CA THR A 22 -0.47 -35.14 -8.08
C THR A 22 -1.50 -35.52 -9.13
N THR A 23 -2.10 -36.71 -9.02
CA THR A 23 -3.19 -37.17 -9.90
C THR A 23 -4.45 -36.35 -9.67
N ASP A 24 -4.81 -36.05 -8.42
CA ASP A 24 -5.97 -35.19 -8.13
C ASP A 24 -5.74 -33.76 -8.63
N TYR A 25 -4.56 -33.19 -8.39
CA TYR A 25 -4.26 -31.81 -8.73
C TYR A 25 -4.04 -31.55 -10.23
N PHE A 26 -3.33 -32.44 -10.93
CA PHE A 26 -2.98 -32.23 -12.35
C PHE A 26 -3.87 -32.98 -13.34
N LEU A 27 -4.54 -34.06 -12.95
CA LEU A 27 -5.40 -34.84 -13.85
C LEU A 27 -6.88 -34.66 -13.52
N LEU A 28 -7.30 -34.89 -12.27
CA LEU A 28 -8.72 -34.91 -11.92
C LEU A 28 -9.31 -33.51 -11.72
N SER A 29 -8.57 -32.57 -11.12
CA SER A 29 -9.00 -31.18 -10.91
C SER A 29 -9.23 -30.45 -12.24
N PRO A 30 -8.34 -30.51 -13.24
CA PRO A 30 -8.60 -29.91 -14.55
C PRO A 30 -9.72 -30.61 -15.32
N LEU A 31 -9.91 -31.92 -15.15
CA LEU A 31 -11.04 -32.66 -15.74
C LEU A 31 -12.37 -32.29 -15.08
N ARG A 32 -12.42 -32.08 -13.76
CA ARG A 32 -13.62 -31.56 -13.06
C ARG A 32 -13.94 -30.13 -13.50
N SER A 33 -12.94 -29.28 -13.60
CA SER A 33 -13.07 -27.91 -14.12
C SER A 33 -13.48 -27.89 -15.60
N GLY A 34 -12.96 -28.81 -16.41
CA GLY A 34 -13.25 -28.94 -17.84
C GLY A 34 -14.64 -29.52 -18.13
N VAL A 35 -15.13 -30.45 -17.30
CA VAL A 35 -16.50 -30.96 -17.38
C VAL A 35 -17.51 -29.90 -16.90
N SER A 36 -17.18 -29.10 -15.88
CA SER A 36 -17.96 -27.90 -15.53
C SER A 36 -17.95 -26.84 -16.64
N PHE A 37 -16.84 -26.71 -17.39
CA PHE A 37 -16.73 -25.79 -18.53
C PHE A 37 -17.52 -26.26 -19.77
N LEU A 38 -17.58 -27.57 -20.03
CA LEU A 38 -18.33 -28.17 -21.14
C LEU A 38 -19.85 -28.21 -20.90
N VAL A 39 -20.30 -28.31 -19.65
CA VAL A 39 -21.74 -28.19 -19.31
C VAL A 39 -22.19 -26.72 -19.31
N ALA A 40 -21.29 -25.76 -19.07
CA ALA A 40 -21.59 -24.33 -19.12
C ALA A 40 -21.62 -23.72 -20.53
N HIS A 41 -21.06 -24.38 -21.56
CA HIS A 41 -21.00 -23.87 -22.94
C HIS A 41 -22.15 -24.35 -23.85
N ARG A 42 -23.39 -24.24 -23.35
CA ARG A 42 -24.59 -24.09 -24.19
C ARG A 42 -25.44 -22.91 -23.72
N ALA A 43 -24.90 -21.70 -23.85
CA ALA A 43 -25.65 -20.45 -23.88
C ALA A 43 -24.88 -19.42 -24.73
N PRO A 44 -25.58 -18.53 -25.46
CA PRO A 44 -25.04 -17.85 -26.64
C PRO A 44 -24.19 -16.61 -26.31
N ALA A 45 -23.47 -16.20 -27.36
CA ALA A 45 -22.64 -15.00 -27.53
C ALA A 45 -22.89 -13.82 -26.57
N LEU A 46 -21.76 -13.31 -26.05
CA LEU A 46 -21.59 -11.98 -25.46
C LEU A 46 -22.17 -10.90 -26.38
N ALA A 47 -23.37 -10.43 -26.05
CA ALA A 47 -23.94 -9.19 -26.55
C ALA A 47 -24.53 -8.44 -25.36
N GLN A 48 -24.11 -7.17 -25.20
CA GLN A 48 -24.77 -6.08 -24.49
C GLN A 48 -25.53 -6.44 -23.20
N TRP A 49 -25.04 -5.92 -22.06
CA TRP A 49 -25.88 -5.72 -20.88
C TRP A 49 -27.11 -4.88 -21.26
N SER A 50 -28.21 -5.56 -21.61
CA SER A 50 -29.50 -4.92 -21.81
C SER A 50 -30.14 -4.68 -20.46
N THR A 51 -30.75 -3.52 -20.32
CA THR A 51 -31.50 -2.98 -19.18
C THR A 51 -32.72 -3.82 -18.73
N SER A 52 -32.86 -5.06 -19.20
CA SER A 52 -34.10 -5.84 -19.06
C SER A 52 -34.20 -6.66 -17.77
N SER A 53 -33.09 -7.08 -17.15
CA SER A 53 -33.13 -7.98 -15.97
C SER A 53 -33.42 -7.28 -14.63
N PHE A 54 -33.41 -5.95 -14.58
CA PHE A 54 -33.74 -5.16 -13.38
C PHE A 54 -35.20 -4.69 -13.33
N ASN A 55 -35.90 -4.67 -14.47
CA ASN A 55 -37.26 -4.13 -14.58
C ASN A 55 -38.36 -5.06 -14.05
N SER A 56 -38.06 -6.32 -13.72
CA SER A 56 -39.05 -7.31 -13.29
C SER A 56 -39.32 -7.36 -11.78
N LEU A 57 -38.59 -6.57 -10.96
CA LEU A 57 -38.62 -6.68 -9.50
C LEU A 57 -39.22 -5.46 -8.76
N LEU A 58 -39.74 -4.43 -9.46
CA LEU A 58 -40.19 -3.20 -8.80
C LEU A 58 -41.65 -2.83 -9.14
N PRO A 59 -42.47 -2.41 -8.15
CA PRO A 59 -43.85 -2.04 -8.38
C PRO A 59 -43.96 -0.71 -9.14
N LYS A 60 -44.62 -0.72 -10.30
CA LYS A 60 -44.96 0.48 -11.06
C LYS A 60 -45.95 1.34 -10.26
N ARG A 61 -45.63 2.61 -9.97
CA ARG A 61 -46.63 3.55 -9.44
C ARG A 61 -46.85 4.77 -10.34
N ALA A 62 -48.13 5.16 -10.34
CA ALA A 62 -48.81 6.12 -11.19
C ALA A 62 -48.28 7.55 -11.07
N SER A 63 -48.31 8.22 -12.22
CA SER A 63 -47.98 9.61 -12.41
C SER A 63 -48.92 10.55 -11.65
N SER A 64 -48.35 11.38 -10.77
CA SER A 64 -48.70 12.79 -10.67
C SER A 64 -47.79 13.49 -9.67
N GLN A 65 -47.01 14.49 -10.12
CA GLN A 65 -47.02 15.85 -9.57
C GLN A 65 -46.05 16.77 -10.34
N LYS A 66 -46.42 18.05 -10.42
CA LYS A 66 -45.89 19.13 -11.25
C LYS A 66 -44.48 19.59 -10.85
N PRO A 67 -43.72 20.25 -11.75
CA PRO A 67 -42.44 20.85 -11.40
C PRO A 67 -42.63 22.09 -10.53
N LEU A 68 -41.82 22.19 -9.47
CA LEU A 68 -41.60 23.42 -8.70
C LEU A 68 -40.50 24.24 -9.37
N SER A 69 -40.71 25.54 -9.44
CA SER A 69 -39.87 26.57 -10.06
C SER A 69 -38.58 26.84 -9.25
N GLU A 70 -37.46 26.97 -9.96
CA GLU A 70 -36.22 27.64 -9.50
C GLU A 70 -36.50 29.11 -9.09
N PRO A 71 -35.81 29.66 -8.07
CA PRO A 71 -34.47 30.24 -8.32
C PRO A 71 -33.46 30.08 -7.16
N ASP A 72 -32.16 30.10 -7.49
CA ASP A 72 -31.15 31.01 -6.92
C ASP A 72 -29.73 30.53 -7.28
N ALA A 73 -29.32 30.88 -8.50
CA ALA A 73 -27.93 30.86 -8.94
C ALA A 73 -27.35 32.28 -8.80
N ALA A 74 -26.80 32.60 -7.64
CA ALA A 74 -25.87 33.72 -7.50
C ALA A 74 -25.03 33.55 -6.23
N MET A 75 -23.73 33.82 -6.35
CA MET A 75 -22.67 33.91 -5.32
C MET A 75 -21.62 32.81 -5.35
N LEU A 76 -20.86 32.68 -6.45
CA LEU A 76 -19.44 32.26 -6.41
C LEU A 76 -18.72 32.81 -7.67
N GLU A 77 -18.37 34.10 -7.65
CA GLU A 77 -17.30 34.63 -8.51
C GLU A 77 -15.95 34.43 -7.79
N GLY A 78 -15.15 33.48 -8.28
CA GLY A 78 -13.80 33.21 -7.78
C GLY A 78 -13.22 31.91 -8.35
N SER A 79 -12.45 32.06 -9.43
CA SER A 79 -11.61 31.06 -10.15
C SER A 79 -12.26 29.76 -10.63
N SER A 80 -12.32 29.62 -11.96
CA SER A 80 -12.69 28.41 -12.71
C SER A 80 -11.60 27.34 -12.68
N GLU A 81 -12.08 26.08 -12.77
CA GLU A 81 -11.40 24.81 -13.11
C GLU A 81 -10.96 23.93 -11.92
N ASP A 82 -11.21 22.60 -12.05
CA ASP A 82 -10.92 21.48 -11.12
C ASP A 82 -12.08 20.96 -10.23
N VAL A 83 -13.21 20.61 -10.87
CA VAL A 83 -14.41 20.08 -10.22
C VAL A 83 -14.91 18.80 -10.92
N ILE A 84 -15.16 17.75 -10.15
CA ILE A 84 -15.67 16.46 -10.62
C ILE A 84 -17.19 16.38 -10.45
N HIS A 85 -17.86 15.91 -11.50
CA HIS A 85 -19.30 15.73 -11.54
C HIS A 85 -19.68 14.24 -11.48
N TRP A 86 -20.57 13.88 -10.54
CA TRP A 86 -21.08 12.52 -10.40
C TRP A 86 -22.59 12.48 -10.67
N THR A 87 -22.99 11.82 -11.76
CA THR A 87 -24.41 11.64 -12.11
C THR A 87 -24.97 10.34 -11.53
N SER A 88 -26.26 10.34 -11.20
CA SER A 88 -26.95 9.09 -10.87
C SER A 88 -26.95 8.17 -12.09
N SER A 89 -26.77 6.86 -11.85
CA SER A 89 -26.90 5.88 -12.92
C SER A 89 -28.34 5.87 -13.45
N ALA A 90 -28.51 5.59 -14.75
CA ALA A 90 -29.83 5.54 -15.41
C ALA A 90 -30.83 4.66 -14.66
N ILE A 91 -30.40 3.49 -14.18
CA ILE A 91 -31.21 2.55 -13.40
C ILE A 91 -31.76 3.14 -12.08
N VAL A 92 -31.00 4.03 -11.44
CA VAL A 92 -31.39 4.66 -10.17
C VAL A 92 -32.35 5.84 -10.45
N LEU A 93 -32.13 6.58 -11.54
CA LEU A 93 -33.01 7.68 -11.99
C LEU A 93 -34.37 7.17 -12.50
N GLU A 94 -34.39 6.10 -13.28
CA GLU A 94 -35.62 5.49 -13.83
C GLU A 94 -36.60 5.03 -12.74
N ASN A 95 -36.12 4.81 -11.52
CA ASN A 95 -36.93 4.42 -10.36
C ASN A 95 -37.16 5.57 -9.36
N GLY A 96 -36.76 6.80 -9.69
CA GLY A 96 -36.91 7.96 -8.81
C GLY A 96 -36.08 7.89 -7.52
N LEU A 97 -35.01 7.10 -7.52
CA LEU A 97 -34.17 6.83 -6.35
C LEU A 97 -32.85 7.63 -6.36
N GLY A 98 -32.59 8.35 -7.46
CA GLY A 98 -31.34 9.10 -7.68
C GLY A 98 -31.46 10.59 -7.49
N HIS A 99 -30.31 11.25 -7.56
CA HIS A 99 -30.21 12.70 -7.69
C HIS A 99 -30.29 13.14 -9.15
N GLU A 100 -31.23 14.03 -9.45
CA GLU A 100 -31.39 14.63 -10.78
C GLU A 100 -30.21 15.57 -11.13
N GLN A 101 -29.67 16.27 -10.13
CA GLN A 101 -28.55 17.20 -10.31
C GLN A 101 -27.20 16.52 -10.05
N PRO A 102 -26.19 16.71 -10.92
CA PRO A 102 -24.86 16.14 -10.72
C PRO A 102 -24.26 16.54 -9.37
N ILE A 103 -23.68 15.58 -8.66
CA ILE A 103 -22.95 15.87 -7.42
C ILE A 103 -21.59 16.46 -7.79
N VAL A 104 -21.31 17.61 -7.19
CA VAL A 104 -20.14 18.41 -7.46
C VAL A 104 -19.12 18.18 -6.35
N MET A 105 -17.89 17.84 -6.70
CA MET A 105 -16.81 17.58 -5.75
C MET A 105 -15.52 18.25 -6.22
N SER A 106 -14.73 18.82 -5.30
CA SER A 106 -13.41 19.34 -5.64
C SER A 106 -12.48 18.21 -6.09
N GLU A 107 -11.66 18.48 -7.11
CA GLU A 107 -10.64 17.54 -7.56
C GLU A 107 -9.66 17.16 -6.44
N ASP A 108 -9.19 18.12 -5.63
CA ASP A 108 -8.29 17.84 -4.50
C ASP A 108 -8.82 16.77 -3.54
N LEU A 109 -10.10 16.89 -3.14
CA LEU A 109 -10.76 15.88 -2.30
C LEU A 109 -10.77 14.53 -3.02
N PHE A 110 -11.11 14.49 -4.30
CA PHE A 110 -11.11 13.26 -5.08
C PHE A 110 -9.72 12.64 -5.18
N LEU A 111 -8.70 13.39 -5.60
CA LEU A 111 -7.34 12.88 -5.75
C LEU A 111 -6.77 12.40 -4.39
N SER A 112 -7.15 13.05 -3.28
CA SER A 112 -6.75 12.61 -1.94
C SER A 112 -7.17 11.16 -1.65
N LYS A 113 -8.27 10.67 -2.26
CA LYS A 113 -8.78 9.30 -2.06
C LYS A 113 -8.57 8.39 -3.27
N ALA A 114 -8.65 8.91 -4.49
CA ALA A 114 -8.54 8.15 -5.74
C ALA A 114 -7.16 7.48 -5.91
N PHE A 115 -6.13 8.05 -5.29
CA PHE A 115 -4.78 7.48 -5.23
C PHE A 115 -4.45 6.81 -3.89
N ALA A 116 -5.43 6.62 -3.01
CA ALA A 116 -5.24 5.74 -1.85
C ALA A 116 -5.18 4.29 -2.36
N GLY A 117 -4.19 3.52 -1.90
CA GLY A 117 -3.81 2.22 -2.46
C GLY A 117 -4.82 1.09 -2.28
N SER A 118 -5.99 1.17 -2.93
CA SER A 118 -6.91 0.04 -3.02
C SER A 118 -6.23 -1.07 -3.80
N MET A 119 -5.88 -2.16 -3.12
CA MET A 119 -5.20 -3.30 -3.74
C MET A 119 -6.12 -4.12 -4.66
N ARG A 120 -7.43 -3.86 -4.66
CA ARG A 120 -8.44 -4.65 -5.38
C ARG A 120 -9.49 -3.77 -6.09
N PRO A 121 -9.98 -4.19 -7.27
CA PRO A 121 -10.98 -3.42 -8.01
C PRO A 121 -12.37 -3.63 -7.39
N SER A 122 -12.94 -2.57 -6.82
CA SER A 122 -14.32 -2.54 -6.32
C SER A 122 -15.17 -1.58 -7.16
N LYS A 123 -16.40 -1.98 -7.52
CA LYS A 123 -17.35 -1.07 -8.19
C LYS A 123 -18.11 -0.28 -7.12
N ILE A 124 -17.91 1.02 -7.09
CA ILE A 124 -18.55 1.92 -6.13
C ILE A 124 -19.73 2.61 -6.82
N VAL A 125 -20.92 2.53 -6.21
CA VAL A 125 -22.12 3.26 -6.62
C VAL A 125 -22.50 4.20 -5.48
N PRO A 126 -21.98 5.44 -5.47
CA PRO A 126 -22.29 6.37 -4.41
C PRO A 126 -23.69 6.93 -4.56
N PHE A 127 -24.33 7.28 -3.43
CA PHE A 127 -25.67 7.87 -3.41
C PHE A 127 -26.68 7.00 -4.16
N PHE A 128 -26.58 5.68 -3.98
CA PHE A 128 -27.59 4.75 -4.46
C PHE A 128 -28.97 5.10 -3.89
N TYR A 129 -28.99 5.52 -2.62
CA TYR A 129 -30.02 6.40 -2.10
C TYR A 129 -29.34 7.67 -1.59
N ARG A 130 -29.86 8.84 -1.97
CA ARG A 130 -29.42 10.12 -1.44
C ARG A 130 -30.48 10.69 -0.51
N ALA A 131 -30.08 11.11 0.68
CA ALA A 131 -31.01 11.73 1.61
C ALA A 131 -31.52 13.06 1.07
N THR A 132 -32.81 13.33 1.24
CA THR A 132 -33.45 14.59 0.81
C THR A 132 -33.11 15.77 1.73
N GLY A 133 -32.62 15.50 2.94
CA GLY A 133 -32.22 16.52 3.89
C GLY A 133 -31.09 17.41 3.35
N ILE A 134 -31.20 18.69 3.69
CA ILE A 134 -30.12 19.67 3.53
C ILE A 134 -29.45 19.79 4.89
N PHE A 135 -28.13 19.54 4.93
CA PHE A 135 -27.36 19.52 6.17
C PHE A 135 -26.43 20.73 6.23
N ASP A 136 -26.34 21.31 7.42
CA ASP A 136 -25.34 22.35 7.72
C ASP A 136 -23.94 21.76 7.61
N LYS A 137 -22.99 22.50 7.03
CA LYS A 137 -21.61 21.99 6.83
C LYS A 137 -20.94 21.64 8.16
N GLU A 138 -21.23 22.36 9.24
CA GLU A 138 -20.67 22.09 10.56
C GLU A 138 -21.45 21.02 11.35
N ASP A 139 -22.42 20.37 10.72
CA ASP A 139 -23.10 19.24 11.32
C ASP A 139 -22.23 17.98 11.33
N ILE A 140 -22.62 16.98 12.13
CA ILE A 140 -21.86 15.75 12.31
C ILE A 140 -22.53 14.63 11.51
N THR A 141 -21.87 14.09 10.51
CA THR A 141 -22.34 12.90 9.79
C THR A 141 -21.85 11.64 10.50
N ILE A 142 -22.74 10.72 10.89
CA ILE A 142 -22.29 9.38 11.28
C ILE A 142 -21.87 8.62 10.01
N THR A 143 -20.62 8.17 9.99
CA THR A 143 -20.11 7.28 8.94
C THR A 143 -20.09 5.87 9.47
N THR A 144 -20.79 4.95 8.81
CA THR A 144 -20.90 3.56 9.24
C THR A 144 -20.86 2.60 8.05
N LEU A 145 -20.70 1.31 8.33
CA LEU A 145 -20.74 0.24 7.35
C LEU A 145 -21.70 -0.84 7.84
N VAL A 146 -22.50 -1.39 6.93
CA VAL A 146 -23.60 -2.29 7.29
C VAL A 146 -23.66 -3.45 6.31
N THR A 147 -23.70 -4.66 6.87
CA THR A 147 -24.03 -5.91 6.16
C THR A 147 -25.52 -6.21 6.35
N SER A 148 -26.13 -6.99 5.45
CA SER A 148 -27.59 -7.23 5.43
C SER A 148 -28.17 -7.76 6.74
N ASN A 149 -27.44 -8.63 7.42
CA ASN A 149 -27.84 -9.16 8.73
C ASN A 149 -27.96 -8.09 9.84
N ARG A 150 -27.52 -6.85 9.59
CA ARG A 150 -27.57 -5.72 10.54
C ARG A 150 -28.57 -4.63 10.18
N PHE A 151 -29.39 -4.80 9.14
CA PHE A 151 -30.36 -3.78 8.71
C PHE A 151 -31.33 -3.36 9.82
N GLN A 152 -31.80 -4.29 10.65
CA GLN A 152 -32.65 -3.94 11.78
C GLN A 152 -31.95 -3.07 12.84
N VAL A 153 -30.65 -3.31 13.07
CA VAL A 153 -29.83 -2.48 13.98
C VAL A 153 -29.65 -1.09 13.38
N PHE A 154 -29.44 -1.01 12.07
CA PHE A 154 -29.28 0.24 11.35
C PHE A 154 -30.54 1.11 11.37
N ALA A 155 -31.72 0.53 11.15
CA ALA A 155 -32.98 1.27 11.25
C ALA A 155 -33.12 1.98 12.61
N ARG A 156 -32.75 1.29 13.70
CA ARG A 156 -32.80 1.87 15.05
C ARG A 156 -31.79 3.00 15.25
N LEU A 157 -30.58 2.87 14.69
CA LEU A 157 -29.58 3.94 14.71
C LEU A 157 -30.12 5.19 14.02
N VAL A 158 -30.76 5.03 12.87
CA VAL A 158 -31.33 6.11 12.05
C VAL A 158 -32.43 6.86 12.80
N ASP A 159 -33.33 6.14 13.48
CA ASP A 159 -34.40 6.78 14.25
C ASP A 159 -33.91 7.46 15.53
N ARG A 160 -32.77 7.03 16.08
CA ARG A 160 -32.20 7.59 17.32
C ARG A 160 -31.26 8.76 17.07
N TYR A 161 -30.65 8.81 15.89
CA TYR A 161 -29.72 9.87 15.51
C TYR A 161 -30.42 10.87 14.57
N PRO A 162 -30.94 12.00 15.07
CA PRO A 162 -31.63 13.00 14.25
C PRO A 162 -30.62 13.89 13.52
N GLY A 163 -29.77 13.28 12.68
CA GLY A 163 -28.71 13.94 11.93
C GLY A 163 -28.25 13.10 10.74
N PRO A 164 -27.34 13.64 9.91
CA PRO A 164 -26.92 12.98 8.68
C PRO A 164 -26.16 11.68 8.93
N ILE A 165 -26.41 10.67 8.10
CA ILE A 165 -25.71 9.39 8.12
C ILE A 165 -25.20 9.10 6.71
N SER A 166 -23.93 8.73 6.58
CA SER A 166 -23.37 8.15 5.35
C SER A 166 -23.01 6.69 5.63
N VAL A 167 -23.63 5.78 4.89
CA VAL A 167 -23.47 4.35 5.08
C VAL A 167 -22.92 3.67 3.84
N THR A 168 -21.93 2.81 4.01
CA THR A 168 -21.49 1.89 2.97
C THR A 168 -22.12 0.52 3.15
N ILE A 169 -22.70 -0.02 2.07
CA ILE A 169 -23.30 -1.36 2.02
C ILE A 169 -22.56 -2.19 0.97
N HIS A 170 -22.00 -3.31 1.39
CA HIS A 170 -21.32 -4.24 0.51
C HIS A 170 -22.30 -5.23 -0.13
N VAL A 171 -22.12 -5.47 -1.42
CA VAL A 171 -22.88 -6.41 -2.24
C VAL A 171 -21.89 -7.38 -2.86
N ASN A 172 -21.95 -8.65 -2.45
CA ASN A 172 -21.08 -9.68 -3.02
C ASN A 172 -21.60 -10.11 -4.40
N ASN A 173 -20.87 -9.77 -5.46
CA ASN A 173 -21.25 -10.09 -6.85
C ASN A 173 -20.93 -11.54 -7.27
N GLY A 174 -20.30 -12.34 -6.40
CA GLY A 174 -20.06 -13.77 -6.59
C GLY A 174 -21.20 -14.67 -6.07
N THR A 175 -22.32 -14.09 -5.63
CA THR A 175 -23.47 -14.82 -5.09
C THR A 175 -24.72 -14.54 -5.91
N ASP A 176 -25.61 -15.54 -6.04
CA ASP A 176 -26.91 -15.37 -6.72
C ASP A 176 -27.90 -14.50 -5.92
N GLN A 177 -27.51 -14.05 -4.72
CA GLN A 177 -28.36 -13.35 -3.74
C GLN A 177 -28.36 -11.82 -3.87
N VAL A 178 -27.75 -11.26 -4.92
CA VAL A 178 -27.69 -9.79 -5.12
C VAL A 178 -29.09 -9.16 -5.15
N HIS A 179 -30.06 -9.83 -5.78
CA HIS A 179 -31.44 -9.34 -5.86
C HIS A 179 -32.13 -9.30 -4.48
N GLU A 180 -32.03 -10.37 -3.69
CA GLU A 180 -32.62 -10.44 -2.33
C GLU A 180 -32.03 -9.39 -1.39
N LEU A 181 -30.73 -9.11 -1.53
CA LEU A 181 -30.04 -8.08 -0.77
C LEU A 181 -30.56 -6.68 -1.11
N LEU A 182 -30.71 -6.38 -2.39
CA LEU A 182 -31.22 -5.08 -2.86
C LEU A 182 -32.69 -4.87 -2.46
N ASP A 183 -33.52 -5.92 -2.53
CA ASP A 183 -34.91 -5.87 -2.06
C ASP A 183 -34.98 -5.60 -0.57
N SER A 184 -34.16 -6.31 0.23
CA SER A 184 -34.06 -6.09 1.67
C SER A 184 -33.59 -4.68 2.01
N LEU A 185 -32.66 -4.14 1.23
CA LEU A 185 -32.19 -2.76 1.38
C LEU A 185 -33.28 -1.75 1.04
N HIS A 186 -34.07 -2.01 -0.01
CA HIS A 186 -35.20 -1.14 -0.35
C HIS A 186 -36.26 -1.14 0.76
N MET A 187 -36.58 -2.32 1.30
CA MET A 187 -37.49 -2.43 2.45
C MET A 187 -36.96 -1.70 3.69
N LEU A 188 -35.65 -1.76 3.94
CA LEU A 188 -35.00 -0.96 4.99
C LEU A 188 -35.15 0.54 4.73
N TYR A 189 -34.91 1.00 3.50
CA TYR A 189 -35.09 2.41 3.12
C TYR A 189 -36.52 2.91 3.36
N LEU A 190 -37.52 2.08 3.06
CA LEU A 190 -38.94 2.41 3.29
C LEU A 190 -39.37 2.27 4.75
N SER A 191 -38.55 1.69 5.62
CA SER A 191 -38.94 1.37 7.01
C SER A 191 -39.14 2.59 7.90
N SER A 192 -38.51 3.72 7.57
CA SER A 192 -38.62 4.97 8.34
C SER A 192 -38.47 6.20 7.43
N PRO A 193 -39.28 7.26 7.61
CA PRO A 193 -39.07 8.54 6.92
C PRO A 193 -37.68 9.13 7.18
N ASN A 194 -37.07 8.81 8.33
CA ASN A 194 -35.73 9.25 8.69
C ASN A 194 -34.65 8.66 7.76
N MET A 195 -34.89 7.48 7.16
CA MET A 195 -33.99 6.92 6.16
C MET A 195 -33.91 7.85 4.94
N ALA A 196 -35.06 8.24 4.40
CA ALA A 196 -35.15 9.10 3.23
C ALA A 196 -34.66 10.53 3.50
N SER A 197 -34.86 11.06 4.71
CA SER A 197 -34.44 12.43 5.02
C SER A 197 -32.96 12.53 5.43
N ASN A 198 -32.40 11.52 6.10
CA ASN A 198 -31.11 11.65 6.78
C ASN A 198 -29.99 10.73 6.27
N VAL A 199 -30.28 9.70 5.47
CA VAL A 199 -29.29 8.66 5.11
C VAL A 199 -28.84 8.73 3.65
N ASP A 200 -27.54 8.87 3.44
CA ASP A 200 -26.88 8.63 2.16
C ASP A 200 -26.33 7.19 2.12
N VAL A 201 -26.76 6.41 1.13
CA VAL A 201 -26.38 5.00 0.95
C VAL A 201 -25.41 4.87 -0.23
N HIS A 202 -24.26 4.25 0.00
CA HIS A 202 -23.23 3.98 -1.01
C HIS A 202 -23.04 2.47 -1.16
N LEU A 203 -23.21 1.93 -2.38
CA LEU A 203 -22.97 0.50 -2.63
C LEU A 203 -21.53 0.25 -3.02
N VAL A 204 -20.99 -0.85 -2.51
CA VAL A 204 -19.72 -1.43 -2.94
C VAL A 204 -20.00 -2.82 -3.48
N ILE A 205 -19.79 -3.01 -4.78
CA ILE A 205 -20.10 -4.24 -5.49
C ILE A 205 -18.79 -4.90 -5.92
N ASP A 206 -18.43 -6.02 -5.28
CA ASP A 206 -17.24 -6.82 -5.60
C ASP A 206 -17.34 -8.23 -4.99
N ALA A 207 -16.38 -9.11 -5.31
CA ALA A 207 -16.34 -10.48 -4.79
C ALA A 207 -15.53 -10.60 -3.47
N PHE A 208 -15.05 -9.49 -2.92
CA PHE A 208 -14.07 -9.47 -1.84
C PHE A 208 -14.76 -9.11 -0.52
N ASP A 209 -14.91 -10.11 0.34
CA ASP A 209 -15.51 -9.90 1.64
C ASP A 209 -14.58 -9.11 2.60
N ARG A 210 -15.19 -8.33 3.50
CA ARG A 210 -14.53 -7.64 4.64
C ARG A 210 -13.42 -6.66 4.29
N GLN A 211 -13.59 -5.84 3.24
CA GLN A 211 -12.72 -4.68 2.95
C GLN A 211 -13.07 -3.47 3.82
N PHE A 212 -13.08 -3.65 5.15
CA PHE A 212 -13.68 -2.68 6.09
C PHE A 212 -13.09 -1.27 6.01
N ASN A 213 -11.78 -1.12 5.83
CA ASN A 213 -11.16 0.21 5.73
C ASN A 213 -11.53 0.92 4.42
N THR A 214 -11.63 0.19 3.31
CA THR A 214 -12.17 0.71 2.04
C THR A 214 -13.61 1.22 2.24
N TRP A 215 -14.46 0.43 2.91
CA TRP A 215 -15.85 0.82 3.17
C TRP A 215 -15.96 2.04 4.11
N ARG A 216 -15.12 2.12 5.15
CA ARG A 216 -15.02 3.32 6.02
C ARG A 216 -14.62 4.55 5.23
N ASN A 217 -13.62 4.42 4.35
CA ASN A 217 -13.17 5.53 3.52
C ASN A 217 -14.28 6.00 2.57
N ILE A 218 -15.08 5.10 2.01
CA ILE A 218 -16.20 5.44 1.11
C ILE A 218 -17.29 6.22 1.86
N ALA A 219 -17.75 5.72 3.00
CA ALA A 219 -18.72 6.43 3.84
C ALA A 219 -18.19 7.82 4.27
N ARG A 220 -16.92 7.89 4.69
CA ARG A 220 -16.28 9.17 5.02
C ARG A 220 -16.20 10.10 3.83
N PHE A 221 -15.79 9.61 2.67
CA PHE A 221 -15.53 10.43 1.48
C PHE A 221 -16.80 11.14 0.98
N PHE A 222 -17.91 10.39 0.91
CA PHE A 222 -19.19 10.90 0.42
C PHE A 222 -20.05 11.59 1.48
N ALA A 223 -19.62 11.63 2.75
CA ALA A 223 -20.28 12.45 3.76
C ALA A 223 -20.37 13.93 3.32
N ARG A 224 -21.56 14.50 3.49
CA ARG A 224 -21.90 15.86 3.02
C ARG A 224 -21.55 16.99 4.00
N THR A 225 -21.11 16.65 5.20
CA THR A 225 -20.70 17.61 6.24
C THR A 225 -19.18 17.59 6.45
N ASP A 226 -18.65 18.62 7.07
CA ASP A 226 -17.22 18.79 7.35
C ASP A 226 -16.74 17.94 8.51
N PHE A 227 -17.64 17.46 9.38
CA PHE A 227 -17.33 16.64 10.53
C PHE A 227 -18.03 15.28 10.45
N VAL A 228 -17.27 14.22 10.69
CA VAL A 228 -17.77 12.85 10.65
C VAL A 228 -17.53 12.13 11.97
N MET A 229 -18.44 11.24 12.34
CA MET A 229 -18.27 10.29 13.43
C MET A 229 -18.10 8.89 12.85
N MET A 230 -16.91 8.31 13.00
CA MET A 230 -16.68 6.91 12.63
C MET A 230 -17.30 5.99 13.70
N LEU A 231 -18.41 5.33 13.34
CA LEU A 231 -19.22 4.51 14.25
C LEU A 231 -19.46 3.10 13.67
N ASP A 232 -19.13 2.08 14.44
CA ASP A 232 -19.50 0.70 14.10
C ASP A 232 -20.97 0.47 14.43
N ILE A 233 -21.67 -0.29 13.58
CA ILE A 233 -23.14 -0.39 13.61
C ILE A 233 -23.70 -0.94 14.93
N ASP A 234 -22.93 -1.76 15.63
CA ASP A 234 -23.36 -2.38 16.88
C ASP A 234 -23.30 -1.42 18.09
N PHE A 235 -22.93 -0.15 17.91
CA PHE A 235 -22.90 0.86 18.97
C PHE A 235 -24.06 1.84 18.86
N SER A 236 -24.74 2.06 19.98
CA SER A 236 -25.88 3.00 20.08
C SER A 236 -25.49 4.30 20.79
N PRO A 237 -25.67 5.48 20.15
CA PRO A 237 -25.56 6.76 20.83
C PRO A 237 -26.59 6.92 21.94
N CYS A 238 -26.14 7.12 23.17
CA CYS A 238 -27.02 7.19 24.33
C CYS A 238 -27.37 8.63 24.75
N THR A 239 -26.63 9.62 24.24
CA THR A 239 -26.75 11.05 24.57
C THR A 239 -26.72 11.89 23.30
N ASP A 240 -27.26 13.12 23.35
CA ASP A 240 -27.22 14.07 22.23
C ASP A 240 -25.87 14.81 22.15
N PHE A 241 -24.82 14.05 21.81
CA PHE A 241 -23.48 14.61 21.63
C PHE A 241 -23.41 15.60 20.47
N ARG A 242 -24.28 15.44 19.46
CA ARG A 242 -24.31 16.27 18.26
C ARG A 242 -24.66 17.70 18.60
N THR A 243 -25.78 17.92 19.29
CA THR A 243 -26.19 19.27 19.69
C THR A 243 -25.23 19.86 20.71
N ALA A 244 -24.76 19.05 21.68
CA ALA A 244 -23.83 19.50 22.70
C ALA A 244 -22.50 19.99 22.10
N LEU A 245 -21.96 19.24 21.14
CA LEU A 245 -20.69 19.57 20.50
C LEU A 245 -20.80 20.83 19.63
N ARG A 246 -21.87 20.97 18.84
CA ARG A 246 -22.14 22.17 18.02
C ARG A 246 -22.32 23.45 18.87
N ARG A 247 -22.85 23.33 20.08
CA ARG A 247 -22.98 24.46 21.02
C ARG A 247 -21.67 24.81 21.75
N SER A 248 -20.71 23.90 21.79
CA SER A 248 -19.43 24.12 22.45
C SER A 248 -18.42 24.71 21.47
N LYS A 249 -18.23 26.04 21.53
CA LYS A 249 -17.19 26.73 20.74
C LYS A 249 -15.81 26.10 20.95
N ALA A 250 -15.47 25.75 22.19
CA ALA A 250 -14.19 25.11 22.51
C ALA A 250 -14.02 23.73 21.84
N ALA A 251 -15.10 22.94 21.71
CA ALA A 251 -15.05 21.65 21.02
C ALA A 251 -14.94 21.83 19.50
N MET A 252 -15.74 22.73 18.92
CA MET A 252 -15.72 23.01 17.48
C MET A 252 -14.40 23.62 17.03
N ASP A 253 -13.82 24.55 17.78
CA ASP A 253 -12.51 25.15 17.45
C ASP A 253 -11.40 24.08 17.42
N LYS A 254 -11.47 23.09 18.31
CA LYS A 254 -10.57 21.93 18.29
C LYS A 254 -10.78 21.07 17.03
N LEU A 255 -12.01 20.77 16.65
CA LEU A 255 -12.29 19.98 15.43
C LEU A 255 -11.89 20.74 14.16
N ARG A 256 -12.20 22.03 14.07
CA ARG A 256 -11.84 22.92 12.95
C ARG A 256 -10.33 23.00 12.73
N SER A 257 -9.54 22.89 13.80
CA SER A 257 -8.07 22.84 13.70
C SER A 257 -7.55 21.64 12.90
N GLY A 258 -8.37 20.58 12.72
CA GLY A 258 -7.97 19.33 12.09
C GLY A 258 -7.02 18.46 12.93
N THR A 259 -6.72 18.87 14.18
CA THR A 259 -5.77 18.18 15.07
C THR A 259 -6.43 17.49 16.26
N ALA A 260 -7.76 17.38 16.27
CA ALA A 260 -8.51 16.83 17.40
C ALA A 260 -9.57 15.82 16.96
N ALA A 261 -9.77 14.78 17.78
CA ALA A 261 -10.82 13.79 17.62
C ALA A 261 -11.50 13.44 18.96
N THR A 262 -12.84 13.33 19.01
CA THR A 262 -13.61 13.21 20.28
C THR A 262 -14.34 11.87 20.49
N ARG A 263 -14.25 11.26 21.70
CA ARG A 263 -14.69 9.86 22.03
C ARG A 263 -15.88 9.72 23.01
N ILE A 264 -16.63 8.60 22.91
CA ILE A 264 -17.91 8.27 23.60
C ILE A 264 -18.04 6.71 23.90
N HIS A 265 -18.33 6.14 25.12
CA HIS A 265 -18.19 4.66 25.51
C HIS A 265 -19.11 3.96 26.57
N THR A 266 -19.42 2.62 26.45
CA THR A 266 -19.95 1.59 27.43
C THR A 266 -20.68 0.35 26.77
N ASP A 267 -21.19 -0.64 27.54
CA ASP A 267 -21.70 -1.98 27.10
C ASP A 267 -23.10 -2.34 27.67
N GLY A 268 -23.97 -3.08 26.95
CA GLY A 268 -25.34 -3.39 27.41
C GLY A 268 -26.16 -4.35 26.53
N ILE A 269 -27.12 -5.06 27.14
CA ILE A 269 -27.85 -6.17 26.48
C ILE A 269 -29.24 -5.74 25.94
N ASP A 270 -29.89 -4.73 26.53
CA ASP A 270 -31.21 -4.23 26.13
C ASP A 270 -31.19 -2.71 25.89
N GLU A 271 -31.25 -2.33 24.61
CA GLU A 271 -31.13 -0.95 24.11
C GLU A 271 -32.26 -0.02 24.60
N SER A 272 -33.42 -0.57 24.96
CA SER A 272 -34.55 0.23 25.49
C SER A 272 -34.28 0.76 26.90
N ARG A 273 -33.35 0.13 27.62
CA ARG A 273 -32.99 0.43 29.01
C ARG A 273 -31.70 1.23 29.13
N PHE A 274 -31.12 1.66 28.01
CA PHE A 274 -29.85 2.38 28.03
C PHE A 274 -29.98 3.72 28.77
N PRO A 275 -29.06 4.03 29.70
CA PRO A 275 -29.08 5.30 30.41
C PRO A 275 -28.94 6.46 29.41
N ARG A 276 -29.60 7.58 29.69
CA ARG A 276 -29.55 8.80 28.86
C ARG A 276 -28.69 9.91 29.46
N SER A 277 -28.05 9.64 30.60
CA SER A 277 -27.14 10.56 31.29
C SER A 277 -25.97 9.81 31.90
N LYS A 278 -24.83 10.48 32.01
CA LYS A 278 -23.60 9.93 32.61
C LYS A 278 -23.85 9.47 34.05
N ALA A 279 -24.62 10.22 34.83
CA ALA A 279 -24.95 9.86 36.21
C ALA A 279 -25.70 8.52 36.30
N ALA A 280 -26.67 8.28 35.40
CA ALA A 280 -27.38 7.02 35.34
C ALA A 280 -26.47 5.88 34.88
N LEU A 281 -25.58 6.14 33.92
CA LEU A 281 -24.57 5.18 33.47
C LEU A 281 -23.64 4.77 34.62
N VAL A 282 -23.04 5.72 35.32
CA VAL A 282 -22.10 5.46 36.44
C VAL A 282 -22.79 4.66 37.55
N SER A 283 -24.07 4.95 37.82
CA SER A 283 -24.87 4.17 38.77
C SER A 283 -25.02 2.70 38.35
N LEU A 284 -25.22 2.44 37.05
CA LEU A 284 -25.30 1.07 36.52
C LEU A 284 -23.95 0.35 36.51
N VAL A 285 -22.86 1.08 36.27
CA VAL A 285 -21.49 0.54 36.36
C VAL A 285 -21.17 0.13 37.80
N HIS A 286 -21.43 1.00 38.78
CA HIS A 286 -21.22 0.68 40.20
C HIS A 286 -22.10 -0.48 40.68
N ALA A 287 -23.28 -0.63 40.09
CA ALA A 287 -24.17 -1.77 40.34
C ALA A 287 -23.77 -3.06 39.60
N GLY A 288 -22.68 -3.06 38.82
CA GLY A 288 -22.21 -4.21 38.04
C GLY A 288 -23.15 -4.62 36.90
N LYS A 289 -24.08 -3.75 36.48
CA LYS A 289 -25.06 -4.04 35.42
C LYS A 289 -24.55 -3.73 34.02
N ILE A 290 -23.57 -2.84 33.92
CA ILE A 290 -22.90 -2.42 32.68
C ILE A 290 -21.40 -2.53 32.91
N GLY A 291 -20.70 -3.17 31.97
CA GLY A 291 -19.26 -3.34 31.99
C GLY A 291 -18.54 -2.45 30.99
N MET A 292 -17.21 -2.52 31.04
CA MET A 292 -16.36 -2.00 29.98
C MET A 292 -16.46 -2.90 28.75
N PHE A 293 -16.70 -2.30 27.58
CA PHE A 293 -16.64 -3.03 26.32
C PHE A 293 -15.26 -3.67 26.13
N HIS A 294 -15.26 -4.97 25.78
CA HIS A 294 -14.06 -5.81 25.75
C HIS A 294 -13.22 -5.73 27.04
N ALA A 295 -13.83 -5.92 28.21
CA ALA A 295 -13.13 -5.94 29.49
C ALA A 295 -11.90 -6.88 29.53
N SER A 296 -11.92 -7.97 28.75
CA SER A 296 -10.83 -8.92 28.58
C SER A 296 -9.68 -8.42 27.67
N TRP A 297 -9.86 -7.32 26.93
CA TRP A 297 -8.88 -6.74 26.01
C TRP A 297 -8.48 -5.33 26.45
N GLY A 298 -7.77 -5.25 27.58
CA GLY A 298 -7.24 -4.02 28.16
C GLY A 298 -6.53 -3.08 27.17
N PRO A 299 -5.69 -3.57 26.24
CA PRO A 299 -4.98 -2.69 25.29
C PRO A 299 -5.88 -1.87 24.35
N GLY A 300 -7.08 -2.37 24.02
CA GLY A 300 -8.00 -1.71 23.09
C GLY A 300 -8.73 -0.50 23.68
N HIS A 301 -8.88 -0.45 25.00
CA HIS A 301 -9.68 0.56 25.70
C HIS A 301 -8.96 1.19 26.91
N GLY A 302 -7.77 0.74 27.27
CA GLY A 302 -7.02 1.22 28.43
C GLY A 302 -6.61 2.70 28.32
N SER A 303 -6.48 3.23 27.11
CA SER A 303 -6.08 4.63 26.90
C SER A 303 -7.19 5.65 27.25
N THR A 304 -8.42 5.23 27.53
CA THR A 304 -9.54 6.15 27.88
C THR A 304 -9.58 6.53 29.35
N ASP A 305 -8.89 5.79 30.24
CA ASP A 305 -8.88 6.03 31.69
C ASP A 305 -10.30 6.21 32.26
N TYR A 306 -10.96 5.08 32.53
CA TYR A 306 -12.35 5.08 32.98
C TYR A 306 -12.54 5.73 34.36
N GLU A 307 -11.54 5.62 35.24
CA GLU A 307 -11.56 6.31 36.54
C GLU A 307 -11.60 7.82 36.35
N ARG A 308 -10.73 8.36 35.46
CA ARG A 308 -10.78 9.78 35.10
C ARG A 308 -12.10 10.17 34.43
N TYR A 309 -12.62 9.31 33.56
CA TYR A 309 -13.91 9.54 32.90
C TYR A 309 -15.04 9.65 33.91
N TYR A 310 -15.16 8.73 34.87
CA TYR A 310 -16.22 8.76 35.88
C TYR A 310 -16.12 10.00 36.78
N ALA A 311 -14.89 10.41 37.13
CA ALA A 311 -14.65 11.58 37.98
C ALA A 311 -14.76 12.94 37.25
N ALA A 312 -14.78 12.96 35.91
CA ALA A 312 -14.80 14.21 35.15
C ALA A 312 -16.09 15.02 35.36
N PRO A 313 -16.00 16.32 35.72
CA PRO A 313 -17.17 17.18 35.90
C PRO A 313 -17.99 17.35 34.59
N PRO A 314 -19.28 17.71 34.71
CA PRO A 314 -20.13 17.97 33.55
C PRO A 314 -19.54 19.04 32.62
N GLY A 315 -19.62 18.79 31.32
CA GLY A 315 -19.12 19.67 30.27
C GLY A 315 -17.61 19.59 30.02
N GLU A 316 -16.85 18.80 30.79
CA GLU A 316 -15.41 18.71 30.64
C GLU A 316 -15.00 18.03 29.31
N ILE A 317 -14.02 18.63 28.64
CA ILE A 317 -13.33 18.04 27.49
C ILE A 317 -11.84 17.96 27.83
N TYR A 318 -11.30 16.75 27.94
CA TYR A 318 -9.91 16.54 28.32
C TYR A 318 -9.16 15.71 27.29
N LYS A 319 -7.85 15.96 27.17
CA LYS A 319 -6.97 15.26 26.23
C LYS A 319 -6.64 13.86 26.75
N VAL A 320 -6.63 12.87 25.85
CA VAL A 320 -6.04 11.55 26.10
C VAL A 320 -4.53 11.68 26.11
N THR A 321 -3.90 11.38 27.24
CA THR A 321 -2.44 11.55 27.46
C THR A 321 -1.65 10.26 27.34
N SER A 322 -2.28 9.11 27.60
CA SER A 322 -1.69 7.80 27.34
C SER A 322 -2.34 7.23 26.08
N TYR A 323 -1.53 6.82 25.11
CA TYR A 323 -1.99 6.17 23.88
C TYR A 323 -1.31 4.81 23.74
N GLN A 324 -2.06 3.84 23.20
CA GLN A 324 -1.58 2.51 22.85
C GLN A 324 -1.99 2.21 21.41
N SER A 325 -1.12 1.56 20.62
CA SER A 325 -1.40 1.30 19.21
C SER A 325 -2.73 0.56 18.98
N ALA A 326 -3.07 -0.36 19.88
CA ALA A 326 -4.29 -1.15 19.81
C ALA A 326 -5.57 -0.36 20.15
N TYR A 327 -5.47 0.91 20.53
CA TYR A 327 -6.58 1.71 21.00
C TYR A 327 -7.63 1.94 19.90
N GLU A 328 -8.90 1.58 20.18
CA GLU A 328 -9.98 1.65 19.19
C GLU A 328 -11.16 2.55 19.63
N PRO A 329 -10.95 3.86 19.86
CA PRO A 329 -12.04 4.79 20.12
C PRO A 329 -13.00 4.93 18.93
N TYR A 330 -14.25 5.30 19.24
CA TYR A 330 -15.18 5.91 18.29
C TYR A 330 -14.96 7.41 18.32
N VAL A 331 -14.75 8.01 17.15
CA VAL A 331 -14.19 9.36 17.08
C VAL A 331 -14.96 10.26 16.14
N ILE A 332 -15.17 11.50 16.58
CA ILE A 332 -15.65 12.62 15.76
C ILE A 332 -14.44 13.43 15.30
N PHE A 333 -14.30 13.68 13.99
CA PHE A 333 -13.16 14.40 13.41
C PHE A 333 -13.53 15.10 12.10
N LYS A 334 -12.66 16.00 11.63
CA LYS A 334 -12.85 16.71 10.35
C LYS A 334 -12.68 15.76 9.16
N LYS A 335 -13.62 15.74 8.21
CA LYS A 335 -13.69 14.78 7.09
C LYS A 335 -12.41 14.73 6.25
N ASP A 336 -11.75 15.86 6.02
CA ASP A 336 -10.54 16.01 5.20
C ASP A 336 -9.25 16.20 6.03
N GLY A 337 -9.33 16.11 7.37
CA GLY A 337 -8.19 16.37 8.26
C GLY A 337 -7.21 15.19 8.42
N PRO A 338 -7.66 14.02 8.89
CA PRO A 338 -6.82 12.84 9.08
C PRO A 338 -6.43 12.14 7.78
N PRO A 339 -5.37 11.31 7.79
CA PRO A 339 -5.11 10.35 6.72
C PRO A 339 -6.32 9.41 6.51
N TRP A 340 -6.43 8.86 5.29
CA TRP A 340 -7.39 7.81 5.00
C TRP A 340 -6.99 6.49 5.69
N CYS A 341 -7.95 5.66 6.05
CA CYS A 341 -7.66 4.37 6.64
C CYS A 341 -6.91 3.48 5.63
N ASP A 342 -5.84 2.81 6.05
CA ASP A 342 -5.05 1.93 5.18
C ASP A 342 -5.90 0.74 4.67
N GLU A 343 -6.06 0.66 3.35
CA GLU A 343 -6.91 -0.31 2.65
C GLU A 343 -6.25 -1.69 2.53
N ARG A 344 -5.00 -1.85 2.96
CA ARG A 344 -4.33 -3.16 3.05
C ARG A 344 -4.94 -4.07 4.10
N PHE A 345 -5.61 -3.49 5.10
CA PHE A 345 -6.28 -4.24 6.16
C PHE A 345 -7.63 -4.79 5.68
N ILE A 346 -7.63 -6.07 5.30
CA ILE A 346 -8.80 -6.85 4.90
C ILE A 346 -9.08 -7.92 5.97
N GLY A 347 -10.34 -8.19 6.26
CA GLY A 347 -10.75 -9.19 7.24
C GLY A 347 -10.84 -8.67 8.68
N TYR A 348 -10.90 -9.59 9.64
CA TYR A 348 -11.05 -9.28 11.06
C TYR A 348 -9.70 -8.99 11.73
N GLY A 349 -9.71 -7.99 12.62
CA GLY A 349 -8.58 -7.65 13.48
C GLY A 349 -7.71 -6.52 12.93
N GLY A 350 -7.35 -5.59 13.80
CA GLY A 350 -6.35 -4.54 13.55
C GLY A 350 -6.74 -3.44 12.55
N ASN A 351 -7.80 -3.61 11.74
CA ASN A 351 -8.18 -2.66 10.68
C ASN A 351 -8.48 -1.25 11.22
N LYS A 352 -9.33 -1.15 12.25
CA LYS A 352 -9.71 0.12 12.88
C LYS A 352 -8.59 0.67 13.74
N ALA A 353 -7.94 -0.17 14.56
CA ALA A 353 -6.74 0.22 15.30
C ALA A 353 -5.65 0.77 14.40
N ALA A 354 -5.45 0.22 13.19
CA ALA A 354 -4.47 0.71 12.23
C ALA A 354 -4.84 2.11 11.73
N CYS A 355 -6.10 2.31 11.34
CA CYS A 355 -6.60 3.62 10.93
C CYS A 355 -6.41 4.67 12.03
N LEU A 356 -6.82 4.36 13.27
CA LEU A 356 -6.70 5.27 14.41
C LEU A 356 -5.25 5.52 14.80
N PHE A 357 -4.39 4.50 14.70
CA PHE A 357 -2.96 4.67 14.93
C PHE A 357 -2.33 5.66 13.95
N GLU A 358 -2.62 5.57 12.66
CA GLU A 358 -2.11 6.54 11.69
C GLU A 358 -2.65 7.95 11.89
N MET A 359 -3.94 8.09 12.22
CA MET A 359 -4.52 9.38 12.60
C MET A 359 -3.73 9.99 13.77
N TYR A 360 -3.42 9.19 14.79
CA TYR A 360 -2.62 9.66 15.92
C TYR A 360 -1.21 10.08 15.49
N LEU A 361 -0.53 9.25 14.70
CA LEU A 361 0.82 9.52 14.20
C LEU A 361 0.86 10.78 13.31
N SER A 362 -0.21 11.10 12.56
CA SER A 362 -0.29 12.30 11.72
C SER A 362 -0.42 13.61 12.52
N GLY A 363 -0.37 13.55 13.86
CA GLY A 363 -0.39 14.70 14.76
C GLY A 363 -1.77 15.01 15.35
N ILE A 364 -2.76 14.14 15.18
CA ILE A 364 -4.10 14.31 15.75
C ILE A 364 -4.11 13.84 17.21
N SER A 365 -4.58 14.71 18.10
CA SER A 365 -4.79 14.40 19.51
C SER A 365 -6.22 13.92 19.77
N TYR A 366 -6.37 12.90 20.60
CA TYR A 366 -7.70 12.48 21.06
C TYR A 366 -8.13 13.25 22.30
N TYR A 367 -9.42 13.59 22.34
CA TYR A 367 -10.09 14.24 23.46
C TYR A 367 -11.31 13.42 23.86
N VAL A 368 -11.67 13.44 25.13
CA VAL A 368 -12.85 12.75 25.65
C VAL A 368 -13.95 13.77 25.88
N LEU A 369 -15.16 13.47 25.41
CA LEU A 369 -16.36 14.20 25.81
C LEU A 369 -16.90 13.58 27.08
N ALA A 370 -16.66 14.19 28.24
CA ALA A 370 -16.91 13.56 29.53
C ALA A 370 -18.38 13.19 29.78
N ASP A 371 -19.33 13.87 29.12
CA ASP A 371 -20.77 13.64 29.30
C ASP A 371 -21.38 12.59 28.38
N HIS A 372 -20.63 12.20 27.34
CA HIS A 372 -21.18 11.43 26.24
C HIS A 372 -20.67 9.99 26.27
N PHE A 373 -21.60 9.05 26.05
CA PHE A 373 -21.29 7.62 25.95
C PHE A 373 -22.13 6.88 24.90
N LEU A 374 -21.57 5.77 24.41
CA LEU A 374 -22.13 4.84 23.43
C LEU A 374 -22.34 3.53 24.15
N ILE A 375 -23.33 2.74 23.79
CA ILE A 375 -23.45 1.39 24.35
C ILE A 375 -23.40 0.35 23.24
N HIS A 376 -22.49 -0.62 23.37
CA HIS A 376 -22.42 -1.79 22.49
C HIS A 376 -23.65 -2.68 22.64
N GLN A 377 -24.18 -3.16 21.51
CA GLN A 377 -25.30 -4.10 21.44
C GLN A 377 -24.72 -5.51 21.25
N ASN A 378 -24.86 -6.36 22.27
CA ASN A 378 -24.30 -7.71 22.24
C ASN A 378 -24.84 -8.56 21.10
N HIS A 379 -23.91 -9.24 20.43
CA HIS A 379 -24.18 -10.28 19.45
C HIS A 379 -23.02 -11.29 19.49
N LEU A 380 -23.29 -12.54 19.06
CA LEU A 380 -22.25 -13.56 18.97
C LEU A 380 -21.22 -13.17 17.90
N TYR A 381 -19.98 -12.94 18.31
CA TYR A 381 -18.85 -12.80 17.40
C TYR A 381 -18.27 -14.18 17.07
N GLU A 382 -17.99 -14.45 15.80
CA GLU A 382 -17.10 -15.54 15.41
C GLU A 382 -15.65 -15.13 15.69
N GLU A 383 -15.14 -15.38 16.90
CA GLU A 383 -13.78 -14.98 17.33
C GLU A 383 -12.63 -15.72 16.62
N ASN A 384 -12.91 -16.69 15.76
CA ASN A 384 -11.91 -17.60 15.18
C ASN A 384 -11.00 -16.97 14.09
N ALA A 385 -11.11 -15.68 13.77
CA ALA A 385 -10.45 -15.07 12.61
C ALA A 385 -9.38 -14.00 12.93
N ARG A 386 -8.88 -13.88 14.16
CA ARG A 386 -7.81 -12.92 14.49
C ARG A 386 -6.43 -13.48 14.11
N ARG A 387 -5.92 -13.13 12.92
CA ARG A 387 -4.49 -13.31 12.59
C ARG A 387 -3.68 -12.13 13.14
N THR A 388 -2.61 -12.42 13.86
CA THR A 388 -1.84 -11.45 14.67
C THR A 388 -0.61 -10.86 13.95
N GLU A 389 -0.29 -11.32 12.74
CA GLU A 389 1.01 -11.03 12.10
C GLU A 389 1.08 -9.68 11.36
N VAL A 390 0.01 -9.23 10.68
CA VAL A 390 0.06 -8.02 9.82
C VAL A 390 0.26 -6.72 10.62
N TYR A 391 -0.11 -6.72 11.90
CA TYR A 391 -0.19 -5.49 12.69
C TYR A 391 1.15 -5.07 13.33
N SER A 392 2.13 -5.97 13.52
CA SER A 392 3.44 -5.59 14.06
C SER A 392 4.25 -4.79 13.05
N ASP A 393 4.35 -5.32 11.83
CA ASP A 393 5.19 -4.78 10.76
C ASP A 393 4.63 -3.44 10.28
N PHE A 394 3.30 -3.33 10.21
CA PHE A 394 2.61 -2.09 9.92
C PHE A 394 2.98 -0.95 10.88
N LYS A 395 3.11 -1.22 12.19
CA LYS A 395 3.42 -0.16 13.16
C LYS A 395 4.80 0.43 12.92
N GLU A 396 5.78 -0.42 12.61
CA GLU A 396 7.14 0.02 12.30
C GLU A 396 7.17 0.82 10.99
N GLU A 397 6.52 0.31 9.95
CA GLU A 397 6.39 0.99 8.66
C GLU A 397 5.70 2.35 8.78
N ALA A 398 4.54 2.41 9.44
CA ALA A 398 3.79 3.64 9.66
C ALA A 398 4.63 4.66 10.43
N CYS A 399 5.32 4.22 11.48
CA CYS A 399 6.22 5.08 12.22
C CYS A 399 7.34 5.68 11.36
N LEU A 400 8.04 4.86 10.58
CA LEU A 400 9.10 5.34 9.67
C LEU A 400 8.54 6.31 8.62
N ARG A 401 7.37 5.99 8.05
CA ARG A 401 6.69 6.82 7.05
C ARG A 401 6.32 8.20 7.61
N TYR A 402 5.69 8.27 8.78
CA TYR A 402 5.32 9.56 9.38
C TYR A 402 6.53 10.33 9.92
N LEU A 403 7.53 9.67 10.52
CA LEU A 403 8.78 10.34 10.92
C LEU A 403 9.47 11.00 9.71
N LYS A 404 9.56 10.27 8.60
CA LYS A 404 10.09 10.79 7.34
C LYS A 404 9.25 11.95 6.82
N HIS A 405 7.92 11.80 6.76
CA HIS A 405 7.02 12.87 6.29
C HIS A 405 7.17 14.16 7.11
N PHE A 406 7.17 14.06 8.45
CA PHE A 406 7.36 15.22 9.33
C PHE A 406 8.74 15.85 9.18
N ARG A 407 9.78 15.04 8.97
CA ARG A 407 11.15 15.54 8.70
C ARG A 407 11.22 16.28 7.37
N ASP A 408 10.76 15.65 6.30
CA ASP A 408 10.83 16.19 4.94
C ASP A 408 9.96 17.45 4.81
N SER A 409 8.92 17.59 5.64
CA SER A 409 8.08 18.79 5.73
C SER A 409 8.60 19.85 6.73
N GLY A 410 9.75 19.64 7.38
CA GLY A 410 10.30 20.57 8.37
C GLY A 410 9.52 20.67 9.69
N LEU A 411 8.56 19.77 9.93
CA LEU A 411 7.65 19.80 11.07
C LEU A 411 8.06 18.88 12.22
N LEU A 412 9.14 18.09 12.08
CA LEU A 412 9.56 17.08 13.05
C LEU A 412 9.85 17.64 14.45
N ASN A 413 10.31 18.89 14.56
CA ASN A 413 10.63 19.53 15.84
C ASN A 413 9.45 20.35 16.41
N THR A 414 8.25 20.21 15.85
CA THR A 414 7.05 20.92 16.29
C THR A 414 6.16 20.04 17.17
N THR A 415 5.23 20.65 17.89
CA THR A 415 4.22 19.92 18.69
C THR A 415 3.36 18.97 17.86
N ARG A 416 3.25 19.21 16.54
CA ARG A 416 2.50 18.35 15.61
C ARG A 416 3.14 16.97 15.46
N ALA A 417 4.46 16.85 15.61
CA ALA A 417 5.18 15.59 15.55
C ALA A 417 5.30 14.86 16.90
N SER A 418 4.79 15.45 18.00
CA SER A 418 4.94 14.88 19.35
C SER A 418 4.35 13.48 19.47
N ASN A 419 3.22 13.21 18.81
CA ASN A 419 2.59 11.90 18.80
C ASN A 419 3.48 10.85 18.10
N VAL A 420 3.97 11.14 16.90
CA VAL A 420 4.85 10.21 16.16
C VAL A 420 6.16 9.99 16.90
N GLN A 421 6.78 11.02 17.46
CA GLN A 421 7.97 10.88 18.29
C GLN A 421 7.70 10.02 19.54
N GLY A 422 6.55 10.23 20.18
CA GLY A 422 6.14 9.55 21.40
C GLY A 422 5.81 8.07 21.23
N GLU A 423 5.18 7.68 20.12
CA GLU A 423 4.86 6.27 19.83
C GLU A 423 6.04 5.52 19.22
N CYS A 424 6.75 6.14 18.27
CA CYS A 424 7.80 5.44 17.54
C CYS A 424 9.03 5.14 18.40
N LYS A 425 9.29 5.93 19.45
CA LYS A 425 10.31 5.61 20.47
C LYS A 425 9.99 4.37 21.33
N LYS A 426 8.75 3.88 21.29
CA LYS A 426 8.36 2.63 21.99
C LYS A 426 8.73 1.39 21.16
N ILE A 427 9.04 1.56 19.87
CA ILE A 427 9.39 0.48 18.94
C ILE A 427 10.90 0.27 18.99
N ARG A 428 11.35 -0.91 19.43
CA ARG A 428 12.77 -1.20 19.69
C ARG A 428 13.68 -1.01 18.47
N SER A 429 13.24 -1.43 17.29
CA SER A 429 13.95 -1.26 16.00
C SER A 429 14.16 0.22 15.68
N ILE A 430 13.11 1.04 15.84
CA ILE A 430 13.17 2.49 15.58
C ILE A 430 13.99 3.22 16.64
N SER A 431 13.85 2.88 17.92
CA SER A 431 14.64 3.50 18.98
C SER A 431 16.13 3.25 18.83
N ARG A 432 16.53 2.10 18.24
CA ARG A 432 17.93 1.84 17.87
C ARG A 432 18.38 2.76 16.72
N ILE A 433 17.55 2.95 15.70
CA ILE A 433 17.83 3.86 14.58
C ILE A 433 17.98 5.31 15.07
N VAL A 434 17.09 5.77 15.96
CA VAL A 434 17.12 7.14 16.52
C VAL A 434 18.27 7.33 17.53
N ALA A 435 18.59 6.29 18.34
CA ALA A 435 19.69 6.33 19.29
C ALA A 435 21.08 6.27 18.62
N GLN A 436 21.17 5.83 17.36
CA GLN A 436 22.38 5.87 16.54
C GLN A 436 22.74 7.29 16.02
N LYS A 437 22.17 8.33 16.67
CA LYS A 437 22.39 9.80 16.62
C LYS A 437 21.52 10.59 15.64
N ALA A 438 21.41 11.89 15.95
CA ALA A 438 21.20 12.97 14.99
C ALA A 438 22.01 12.67 13.72
N VAL A 439 21.32 12.12 12.72
CA VAL A 439 21.92 11.71 11.45
C VAL A 439 21.27 12.56 10.39
N ASP A 440 22.07 13.55 10.00
CA ASP A 440 21.99 14.26 8.75
C ASP A 440 21.78 13.27 7.58
N ALA A 441 20.85 13.63 6.70
CA ALA A 441 20.62 13.08 5.37
C ALA A 441 21.13 11.65 5.04
N THR A 442 20.76 10.59 5.78
CA THR A 442 21.01 9.20 5.32
C THR A 442 20.00 8.18 5.88
N LEU A 443 18.72 8.30 5.51
CA LEU A 443 17.71 7.25 5.75
C LEU A 443 17.83 6.05 4.76
N CYS A 444 19.00 5.82 4.18
CA CYS A 444 19.30 4.74 3.24
C CYS A 444 20.56 3.93 3.62
N LYS A 445 20.93 3.85 4.90
CA LYS A 445 21.87 2.80 5.31
C LYS A 445 21.10 1.52 5.59
N ILE A 446 21.15 0.60 4.62
CA ILE A 446 20.88 -0.82 4.82
C ILE A 446 21.87 -1.30 5.89
N VAL A 447 21.44 -1.39 7.14
CA VAL A 447 22.24 -1.92 8.26
C VAL A 447 22.02 -3.42 8.33
N TRP A 448 22.73 -4.18 7.49
CA TRP A 448 22.62 -5.65 7.47
C TRP A 448 23.97 -6.38 7.28
N ALA A 449 25.11 -5.71 7.43
CA ALA A 449 26.43 -6.38 7.24
C ALA A 449 27.24 -6.51 8.54
N ASP A 450 27.23 -5.50 9.42
CA ASP A 450 28.21 -5.45 10.50
C ASP A 450 27.93 -6.46 11.63
N GLU A 451 26.66 -6.65 12.01
CA GLU A 451 26.29 -7.58 13.09
C GLU A 451 26.45 -9.04 12.66
N ASP A 452 26.11 -9.36 11.40
CA ASP A 452 26.28 -10.68 10.80
C ASP A 452 27.76 -11.06 10.67
N VAL A 453 28.62 -10.11 10.27
CA VAL A 453 30.08 -10.35 10.19
C VAL A 453 30.66 -10.61 11.59
N LYS A 454 30.23 -9.85 12.62
CA LYS A 454 30.64 -10.11 14.02
C LYS A 454 30.13 -11.47 14.51
N GLN A 455 28.91 -11.86 14.16
CA GLN A 455 28.37 -13.16 14.55
C GLN A 455 29.13 -14.32 13.89
N LEU A 456 29.47 -14.19 12.61
CA LEU A 456 30.16 -15.22 11.84
C LEU A 456 31.65 -15.34 12.20
N LEU A 457 32.34 -14.22 12.38
CA LEU A 457 33.79 -14.19 12.54
C LEU A 457 34.27 -13.89 13.97
N GLY A 458 33.42 -13.32 14.83
CA GLY A 458 33.83 -12.83 16.16
C GLY A 458 34.31 -13.90 17.13
N SER A 459 34.02 -15.18 16.87
CA SER A 459 34.55 -16.31 17.64
C SER A 459 35.94 -16.77 17.19
N ILE A 460 36.39 -16.38 15.99
CA ILE A 460 37.63 -16.83 15.36
C ILE A 460 38.58 -15.69 14.98
N ALA A 461 38.11 -14.44 14.97
CA ALA A 461 38.90 -13.26 14.67
C ALA A 461 38.35 -12.01 15.36
N GLU A 462 39.24 -11.09 15.71
CA GLU A 462 38.85 -9.72 16.04
C GLU A 462 38.39 -9.00 14.77
N VAL A 463 37.18 -8.46 14.79
CA VAL A 463 36.59 -7.76 13.65
C VAL A 463 36.75 -6.25 13.83
N LEU A 464 37.61 -5.65 13.01
CA LEU A 464 37.86 -4.21 12.98
C LEU A 464 37.08 -3.57 11.82
N TYR A 465 36.43 -2.45 12.10
CA TYR A 465 35.72 -1.64 11.10
C TYR A 465 36.46 -0.33 10.90
N PHE A 466 36.67 0.03 9.64
CA PHE A 466 37.24 1.33 9.27
C PHE A 466 36.10 2.18 8.70
N ASP A 467 35.72 3.23 9.42
CA ASP A 467 34.66 4.18 9.07
C ASP A 467 35.20 5.48 8.46
N SER A 468 36.45 5.45 8.04
CA SER A 468 37.18 6.58 7.50
C SER A 468 36.41 7.29 6.37
N PRO A 469 36.07 8.58 6.55
CA PRO A 469 35.15 9.27 5.65
C PRO A 469 35.78 9.63 4.30
N THR A 470 37.12 9.66 4.21
CA THR A 470 37.83 9.86 2.95
C THR A 470 38.87 8.76 2.71
N ARG A 471 39.26 8.58 1.43
CA ARG A 471 40.37 7.68 1.06
C ARG A 471 41.67 8.07 1.78
N ALA A 472 41.90 9.37 2.03
CA ALA A 472 43.06 9.83 2.77
C ALA A 472 42.99 9.38 4.25
N ASP A 473 41.84 9.53 4.90
CA ASP A 473 41.64 9.09 6.29
C ASP A 473 41.71 7.57 6.42
N PHE A 474 41.20 6.83 5.42
CA PHE A 474 41.32 5.37 5.37
C PHE A 474 42.78 4.98 5.31
N LEU A 475 43.56 5.65 4.46
CA LEU A 475 45.00 5.43 4.32
C LEU A 475 45.81 5.88 5.54
N GLU A 476 45.38 6.92 6.27
CA GLU A 476 45.98 7.35 7.53
C GLU A 476 45.73 6.33 8.64
N ALA A 477 44.48 5.87 8.78
CA ALA A 477 44.11 4.80 9.68
C ALA A 477 44.85 3.47 9.35
N PHE A 478 45.35 3.34 8.13
CA PHE A 478 46.11 2.20 7.63
C PHE A 478 47.64 2.34 7.62
N LYS A 479 48.29 3.41 8.15
CA LYS A 479 49.76 3.58 8.09
C LYS A 479 50.45 3.96 9.41
N PRO A 480 51.72 3.52 9.61
CA PRO A 480 52.65 4.22 10.50
C PRO A 480 53.43 5.40 9.87
N ASN A 481 53.41 5.61 8.54
CA ASN A 481 53.76 6.87 7.81
C ASN A 481 53.95 6.60 6.30
N GLY A 482 53.10 7.14 5.42
CA GLY A 482 53.39 7.06 3.99
C GLY A 482 52.55 7.97 3.10
N LYS A 483 52.72 7.80 1.78
CA LYS A 483 51.75 8.18 0.73
C LYS A 483 51.51 6.99 -0.20
N TYR A 484 50.56 7.09 -1.17
CA TYR A 484 50.47 6.31 -2.43
C TYR A 484 49.11 5.57 -2.81
N HIS A 485 48.90 5.20 -4.11
CA HIS A 485 47.79 4.60 -4.94
C HIS A 485 47.92 3.09 -5.38
N ASP A 486 46.80 2.32 -5.48
CA ASP A 486 46.51 0.95 -6.03
C ASP A 486 47.59 -0.16 -6.27
N VAL A 487 48.81 0.11 -6.71
CA VAL A 487 49.96 -0.82 -6.47
C VAL A 487 50.54 -0.53 -5.11
N GLU A 488 50.63 0.75 -4.82
CA GLU A 488 51.27 1.31 -3.68
C GLU A 488 50.43 1.13 -2.39
N LEU A 489 49.12 0.85 -2.50
CA LEU A 489 48.30 0.35 -1.38
C LEU A 489 48.73 -1.08 -1.01
N VAL A 490 48.87 -1.94 -2.03
CA VAL A 490 49.33 -3.32 -1.84
C VAL A 490 50.76 -3.32 -1.29
N GLU A 491 51.63 -2.43 -1.76
CA GLU A 491 52.97 -2.20 -1.19
C GLU A 491 52.94 -1.67 0.25
N GLY A 492 51.93 -0.87 0.61
CA GLY A 492 51.71 -0.40 1.98
C GLY A 492 51.19 -1.46 2.95
N PHE A 493 50.63 -2.58 2.47
CA PHE A 493 50.15 -3.64 3.36
C PHE A 493 51.29 -4.28 4.15
N SER A 494 51.06 -4.40 5.46
CA SER A 494 51.90 -5.16 6.38
C SER A 494 52.09 -6.60 5.89
N PRO A 495 53.27 -7.23 6.10
CA PRO A 495 53.49 -8.64 5.81
C PRO A 495 52.51 -9.61 6.50
N SER A 496 51.78 -9.14 7.52
CA SER A 496 50.74 -9.89 8.21
C SER A 496 49.45 -10.06 7.40
N VAL A 497 49.21 -9.25 6.37
CA VAL A 497 48.05 -9.40 5.49
C VAL A 497 48.28 -10.63 4.60
N LYS A 498 47.38 -11.62 4.68
CA LYS A 498 47.46 -12.88 3.89
C LYS A 498 46.30 -13.06 2.91
N TRP A 499 45.19 -12.38 3.14
CA TRP A 499 43.96 -12.58 2.37
C TRP A 499 43.19 -11.28 2.18
N ILE A 500 42.66 -11.08 0.98
CA ILE A 500 41.69 -10.02 0.64
C ILE A 500 40.44 -10.69 0.06
N ALA A 501 39.32 -10.55 0.74
CA ALA A 501 38.03 -11.04 0.28
C ALA A 501 37.19 -9.87 -0.26
N HIS A 502 37.09 -9.75 -1.57
CA HIS A 502 36.30 -8.72 -2.22
C HIS A 502 34.81 -9.07 -2.17
N ASN A 503 34.02 -8.18 -1.57
CA ASN A 503 32.56 -8.28 -1.55
C ASN A 503 31.96 -7.79 -2.88
N GLY A 504 32.09 -8.61 -3.91
CA GLY A 504 31.59 -8.33 -5.24
C GLY A 504 32.08 -9.34 -6.28
N ALA A 505 31.40 -9.41 -7.43
CA ALA A 505 31.79 -10.31 -8.50
C ALA A 505 32.99 -9.76 -9.31
N GLY A 506 33.00 -8.47 -9.64
CA GLY A 506 34.08 -7.83 -10.39
C GLY A 506 35.20 -7.34 -9.47
N TYR A 507 36.44 -7.66 -9.82
CA TYR A 507 37.63 -7.36 -9.02
C TYR A 507 38.62 -6.43 -9.75
N ASP A 508 38.15 -5.69 -10.76
CA ASP A 508 38.97 -4.82 -11.63
C ASP A 508 39.71 -3.70 -10.89
N GLN A 509 39.19 -3.30 -9.72
CA GLN A 509 39.80 -2.36 -8.79
C GLN A 509 40.92 -2.94 -7.92
N ILE A 510 41.19 -4.25 -8.01
CA ILE A 510 42.23 -4.92 -7.22
C ILE A 510 43.35 -5.36 -8.14
N ASP A 511 44.58 -4.90 -7.89
CA ASP A 511 45.76 -5.45 -8.55
C ASP A 511 46.10 -6.83 -7.96
N VAL A 512 45.48 -7.85 -8.54
CA VAL A 512 45.67 -9.25 -8.15
C VAL A 512 47.09 -9.75 -8.40
N LEU A 513 47.84 -9.14 -9.32
CA LEU A 513 49.22 -9.52 -9.61
C LEU A 513 50.16 -8.96 -8.55
N ALA A 514 49.97 -7.70 -8.15
CA ALA A 514 50.69 -7.10 -7.02
C ALA A 514 50.39 -7.86 -5.71
N CYS A 515 49.13 -8.22 -5.47
CA CYS A 515 48.75 -9.01 -4.29
C CYS A 515 49.47 -10.37 -4.30
N LYS A 516 49.47 -11.07 -5.44
CA LYS A 516 50.15 -12.35 -5.61
C LYS A 516 51.65 -12.23 -5.39
N ALA A 517 52.30 -11.18 -5.89
CA ALA A 517 53.73 -10.94 -5.69
C ALA A 517 54.10 -10.77 -4.20
N LYS A 518 53.18 -10.27 -3.38
CA LYS A 518 53.32 -10.18 -1.92
C LYS A 518 52.86 -11.42 -1.14
N GLY A 519 52.39 -12.47 -1.82
CA GLY A 519 51.84 -13.66 -1.17
C GLY A 519 50.48 -13.43 -0.51
N ILE A 520 49.71 -12.45 -1.00
CA ILE A 520 48.33 -12.16 -0.57
C ILE A 520 47.37 -12.86 -1.53
N THR A 521 46.51 -13.72 -0.99
CA THR A 521 45.44 -14.37 -1.76
C THR A 521 44.25 -13.42 -1.92
N VAL A 522 43.69 -13.33 -3.13
CA VAL A 522 42.48 -12.55 -3.41
C VAL A 522 41.34 -13.48 -3.76
N SER A 523 40.19 -13.29 -3.12
CA SER A 523 38.92 -13.95 -3.48
C SER A 523 37.84 -12.92 -3.81
N ASN A 524 36.88 -13.31 -4.63
CA ASN A 524 35.70 -12.51 -4.98
C ASN A 524 34.42 -13.35 -4.76
N THR A 525 33.25 -12.77 -5.02
CA THR A 525 31.95 -13.42 -4.82
C THR A 525 31.16 -13.50 -6.14
N PRO A 526 31.57 -14.35 -7.10
CA PRO A 526 30.81 -14.56 -8.32
C PRO A 526 29.44 -15.19 -8.01
N GLY A 527 28.42 -14.93 -8.83
CA GLY A 527 27.08 -15.51 -8.67
C GLY A 527 26.16 -14.75 -7.70
N ALA A 528 26.70 -14.14 -6.64
CA ALA A 528 25.89 -13.51 -5.59
C ALA A 528 25.04 -12.32 -6.08
N VAL A 529 25.45 -11.67 -7.16
CA VAL A 529 24.77 -10.47 -7.71
C VAL A 529 24.13 -10.72 -9.08
N ASP A 530 24.09 -11.98 -9.53
CA ASP A 530 23.65 -12.31 -10.89
C ASP A 530 22.20 -11.88 -11.13
N ASP A 531 21.30 -12.28 -10.22
CA ASP A 531 19.86 -11.96 -10.30
C ASP A 531 19.58 -10.46 -10.13
N ALA A 532 20.22 -9.81 -9.16
CA ALA A 532 20.04 -8.38 -8.92
C ALA A 532 20.52 -7.52 -10.10
N SER A 533 21.67 -7.87 -10.68
CA SER A 533 22.25 -7.15 -11.83
C SER A 533 21.44 -7.41 -13.11
N ALA A 534 20.96 -8.64 -13.32
CA ALA A 534 20.11 -8.99 -14.43
C ALA A 534 18.73 -8.31 -14.35
N THR A 535 18.12 -8.28 -13.16
CA THR A 535 16.86 -7.57 -12.92
C THR A 535 17.01 -6.07 -13.16
N THR A 536 18.16 -5.48 -12.79
CA THR A 536 18.46 -4.07 -13.10
C THR A 536 18.56 -3.84 -14.62
N ALA A 537 19.23 -4.74 -15.36
CA ALA A 537 19.31 -4.64 -16.81
C ALA A 537 17.92 -4.79 -17.48
N LEU A 538 17.06 -5.69 -16.99
CA LEU A 538 15.68 -5.82 -17.43
C LEU A 538 14.87 -4.54 -17.15
N TYR A 539 15.02 -3.96 -15.96
CA TYR A 539 14.39 -2.68 -15.64
C TYR A 539 14.81 -1.59 -16.62
N LEU A 540 16.11 -1.45 -16.89
CA LEU A 540 16.63 -0.46 -17.85
C LEU A 540 16.09 -0.71 -19.26
N LEU A 541 15.99 -1.97 -19.68
CA LEU A 541 15.38 -2.36 -20.95
C LEU A 541 13.93 -1.87 -21.05
N ILE A 542 13.08 -2.29 -20.10
CA ILE A 542 11.65 -1.91 -20.10
C ILE A 542 11.49 -0.40 -19.96
N SER A 543 12.23 0.24 -19.06
CA SER A 543 12.16 1.67 -18.78
C SER A 543 12.50 2.51 -20.01
N THR A 544 13.47 2.05 -20.82
CA THR A 544 13.85 2.72 -22.07
C THR A 544 12.77 2.57 -23.14
N PHE A 545 12.26 1.36 -23.37
CA PHE A 545 11.18 1.13 -24.33
C PHE A 545 9.88 1.87 -23.96
N ARG A 546 9.56 1.93 -22.67
CA ARG A 546 8.33 2.53 -22.15
C ARG A 546 8.47 3.98 -21.71
N GLN A 547 9.68 4.55 -21.84
CA GLN A 547 9.99 5.93 -21.47
C GLN A 547 9.57 6.28 -20.02
N TYR A 548 9.68 5.33 -19.09
CA TYR A 548 9.20 5.51 -17.71
C TYR A 548 9.95 6.62 -16.98
N ALA A 549 11.28 6.67 -17.10
CA ALA A 549 12.08 7.74 -16.48
C ALA A 549 11.78 9.14 -17.05
N LEU A 550 11.39 9.24 -18.32
CA LEU A 550 10.98 10.52 -18.91
C LEU A 550 9.57 10.92 -18.42
N SER A 551 8.65 9.96 -18.38
CA SER A 551 7.28 10.15 -17.89
C SER A 551 7.27 10.59 -16.42
N GLU A 552 8.10 9.94 -15.60
CA GLU A 552 8.21 10.22 -14.17
C GLU A 552 8.78 11.62 -13.91
N ARG A 553 9.84 12.03 -14.62
CA ARG A 553 10.38 13.39 -14.54
C ARG A 553 9.36 14.45 -14.95
N SER A 554 8.64 14.21 -16.05
CA SER A 554 7.56 15.11 -16.48
C SER A 554 6.49 15.26 -15.40
N LEU A 555 6.09 14.16 -14.76
CA LEU A 555 5.11 14.21 -13.66
C LEU A 555 5.64 15.00 -12.46
N ARG A 556 6.90 14.82 -12.08
CA ARG A 556 7.53 15.60 -11.00
C ARG A 556 7.65 17.09 -11.30
N GLU A 557 7.73 17.45 -12.57
CA GLU A 557 7.69 18.83 -13.04
C GLU A 557 6.27 19.40 -13.10
N GLY A 558 5.25 18.67 -12.63
CA GLY A 558 3.85 19.10 -12.66
C GLY A 558 3.20 19.03 -14.05
N LYS A 559 3.82 18.32 -15.01
CA LYS A 559 3.33 18.20 -16.39
C LYS A 559 2.64 16.86 -16.61
N PHE A 560 1.50 16.88 -17.28
CA PHE A 560 0.80 15.68 -17.72
C PHE A 560 1.11 15.37 -19.20
N LYS A 561 1.67 14.19 -19.47
CA LYS A 561 2.04 13.67 -20.81
C LYS A 561 2.99 14.60 -21.61
N PRO A 562 4.32 14.42 -21.52
CA PRO A 562 5.25 15.22 -22.31
C PRO A 562 5.00 15.05 -23.82
N PRO A 563 5.10 16.13 -24.62
CA PRO A 563 4.89 16.05 -26.07
C PRO A 563 5.80 14.99 -26.72
N GLY A 564 5.22 14.18 -27.59
CA GLY A 564 5.95 13.14 -28.34
C GLY A 564 6.29 11.88 -27.54
N LEU A 565 5.85 11.74 -26.29
CA LEU A 565 6.11 10.54 -25.47
C LEU A 565 5.60 9.26 -26.13
N SER A 566 4.36 9.27 -26.65
CA SER A 566 3.76 8.10 -27.30
C SER A 566 4.53 7.66 -28.55
N ALA A 567 5.10 8.61 -29.29
CA ALA A 567 5.87 8.32 -30.50
C ALA A 567 7.25 7.69 -30.20
N LYS A 568 7.74 7.84 -28.96
CA LYS A 568 9.01 7.28 -28.48
C LYS A 568 8.82 6.00 -27.63
N THR A 569 7.57 5.60 -27.43
CA THR A 569 7.21 4.44 -26.61
C THR A 569 6.98 3.25 -27.52
N HIS A 570 7.64 2.13 -27.21
CA HIS A 570 7.56 0.90 -27.99
C HIS A 570 7.32 -0.29 -27.08
N ASP A 571 6.63 -1.31 -27.60
CA ASP A 571 6.61 -2.62 -26.96
C ASP A 571 7.91 -3.37 -27.26
N LEU A 572 8.28 -4.30 -26.39
CA LEU A 572 9.46 -5.15 -26.61
C LEU A 572 9.25 -6.18 -27.74
N THR A 573 8.00 -6.39 -28.16
CA THR A 573 7.62 -7.40 -29.15
C THR A 573 8.33 -7.23 -30.48
N GLY A 574 8.99 -8.29 -30.94
CA GLY A 574 9.66 -8.34 -32.23
C GLY A 574 11.07 -7.73 -32.25
N TYR A 575 11.53 -7.15 -31.14
CA TYR A 575 12.88 -6.61 -31.02
C TYR A 575 13.91 -7.70 -30.65
N THR A 576 15.15 -7.47 -31.06
CA THR A 576 16.28 -8.36 -30.79
C THR A 576 17.17 -7.81 -29.67
N LEU A 577 17.29 -8.58 -28.58
CA LEU A 577 18.25 -8.35 -27.51
C LEU A 577 19.56 -9.10 -27.81
N ALA A 578 20.63 -8.36 -28.00
CA ALA A 578 21.99 -8.85 -28.12
C ALA A 578 22.73 -8.74 -26.80
N ILE A 579 23.24 -9.87 -26.29
CA ILE A 579 23.97 -9.96 -25.03
C ILE A 579 25.46 -10.11 -25.32
N LEU A 580 26.26 -9.11 -24.93
CA LEU A 580 27.71 -9.16 -25.01
C LEU A 580 28.27 -9.72 -23.70
N GLY A 581 28.62 -11.00 -23.71
CA GLY A 581 29.10 -11.75 -22.55
C GLY A 581 27.99 -12.54 -21.85
N LEU A 582 27.83 -13.82 -22.19
CA LEU A 582 26.84 -14.72 -21.58
C LEU A 582 27.43 -15.43 -20.34
N GLY A 583 27.89 -14.64 -19.38
CA GLY A 583 28.27 -15.11 -18.04
C GLY A 583 27.06 -15.31 -17.13
N GLY A 584 27.26 -15.37 -15.81
CA GLY A 584 26.16 -15.55 -14.85
C GLY A 584 25.05 -14.49 -14.97
N ILE A 585 25.41 -13.20 -14.95
CA ILE A 585 24.47 -12.08 -15.16
C ILE A 585 23.83 -12.14 -16.56
N GLY A 586 24.62 -12.36 -17.60
CA GLY A 586 24.12 -12.38 -18.99
C GLY A 586 23.13 -13.52 -19.24
N MET A 587 23.42 -14.72 -18.72
CA MET A 587 22.51 -15.86 -18.76
C MET A 587 21.22 -15.56 -18.00
N ARG A 588 21.33 -15.02 -16.79
CA ARG A 588 20.16 -14.69 -15.98
C ARG A 588 19.28 -13.63 -16.64
N LEU A 589 19.87 -12.63 -17.29
CA LEU A 589 19.12 -11.66 -18.09
C LEU A 589 18.39 -12.34 -19.26
N ALA A 590 19.06 -13.25 -19.97
CA ALA A 590 18.46 -14.00 -21.06
C ALA A 590 17.21 -14.78 -20.59
N GLU A 591 17.31 -15.48 -19.45
CA GLU A 591 16.17 -16.20 -18.84
C GLU A 591 15.00 -15.28 -18.50
N LEU A 592 15.27 -14.13 -17.88
CA LEU A 592 14.25 -13.16 -17.51
C LEU A 592 13.57 -12.54 -18.73
N VAL A 593 14.34 -12.24 -19.78
CA VAL A 593 13.84 -11.62 -21.01
C VAL A 593 13.08 -12.62 -21.89
N HIS A 594 13.34 -13.92 -21.75
CA HIS A 594 12.67 -14.96 -22.53
C HIS A 594 11.13 -14.98 -22.35
N ALA A 595 10.63 -14.45 -21.23
CA ALA A 595 9.19 -14.26 -21.01
C ALA A 595 8.55 -13.21 -21.96
N PHE A 596 9.36 -12.37 -22.60
CA PHE A 596 8.93 -11.38 -23.57
C PHE A 596 9.10 -11.92 -24.99
N PRO A 597 8.26 -11.49 -25.94
CA PRO A 597 8.35 -11.88 -27.35
C PRO A 597 9.51 -11.17 -28.07
N MET A 598 10.73 -11.36 -27.56
CA MET A 598 11.99 -10.85 -28.11
C MET A 598 12.84 -12.00 -28.65
N ARG A 599 13.63 -11.72 -29.69
CA ARG A 599 14.72 -12.62 -30.10
C ARG A 599 15.93 -12.35 -29.21
N ILE A 600 16.56 -13.40 -28.68
CA ILE A 600 17.73 -13.27 -27.81
C ILE A 600 18.94 -13.88 -28.52
N ILE A 601 19.96 -13.06 -28.73
CA ILE A 601 21.22 -13.46 -29.35
C ILE A 601 22.39 -13.08 -28.44
N TYR A 602 23.52 -13.77 -28.53
CA TYR A 602 24.68 -13.47 -27.69
C TYR A 602 26.01 -13.68 -28.40
N HIS A 603 27.01 -12.92 -27.94
CA HIS A 603 28.41 -13.15 -28.28
C HIS A 603 29.23 -13.36 -27.00
N SER A 604 30.16 -14.30 -27.06
CA SER A 604 31.16 -14.58 -26.04
C SER A 604 32.38 -15.19 -26.73
N ARG A 605 33.55 -15.17 -26.08
CA ARG A 605 34.79 -15.71 -26.67
C ARG A 605 34.64 -17.13 -27.21
N ASN A 606 33.84 -17.95 -26.53
CA ASN A 606 33.45 -19.29 -26.96
C ASN A 606 31.94 -19.44 -26.79
N LYS A 607 31.33 -20.36 -27.55
CA LYS A 607 29.95 -20.78 -27.35
C LYS A 607 29.78 -21.34 -25.93
N VAL A 608 28.75 -20.88 -25.23
CA VAL A 608 28.43 -21.35 -23.88
C VAL A 608 27.70 -22.68 -24.00
N ALA A 609 28.25 -23.74 -23.41
CA ALA A 609 27.77 -25.11 -23.61
C ALA A 609 26.34 -25.33 -23.09
N ASN A 610 25.96 -24.65 -22.01
CA ASN A 610 24.65 -24.73 -21.36
C ASN A 610 23.73 -23.55 -21.72
N ALA A 611 24.00 -22.82 -22.81
CA ALA A 611 23.07 -21.80 -23.29
C ALA A 611 21.77 -22.46 -23.79
N PRO A 612 20.59 -21.95 -23.41
CA PRO A 612 19.32 -22.42 -23.94
C PRO A 612 19.26 -22.34 -25.48
N GLU A 613 18.52 -23.23 -26.13
CA GLU A 613 18.45 -23.29 -27.61
C GLU A 613 17.88 -22.00 -28.24
N TRP A 614 17.00 -21.30 -27.52
CA TRP A 614 16.42 -20.02 -27.93
C TRP A 614 17.38 -18.82 -27.76
N CYS A 615 18.55 -19.02 -27.16
CA CYS A 615 19.59 -18.00 -27.01
C CYS A 615 20.69 -18.26 -28.06
N GLU A 616 20.61 -17.55 -29.18
CA GLU A 616 21.41 -17.85 -30.37
C GLU A 616 22.86 -17.34 -30.23
N TYR A 617 23.85 -18.21 -30.50
CA TYR A 617 25.25 -17.83 -30.45
C TYR A 617 25.74 -17.22 -31.77
N PHE A 618 26.36 -16.04 -31.68
CA PHE A 618 27.02 -15.37 -32.79
C PHE A 618 28.55 -15.46 -32.63
N PRO A 619 29.26 -16.20 -33.50
CA PRO A 619 30.71 -16.30 -33.43
C PRO A 619 31.44 -14.99 -33.72
N ASN A 620 30.84 -14.13 -34.55
CA ASN A 620 31.37 -12.83 -34.93
C ASN A 620 30.53 -11.72 -34.30
N VAL A 621 31.18 -10.83 -33.55
CA VAL A 621 30.52 -9.70 -32.90
C VAL A 621 29.95 -8.69 -33.88
N ASP A 622 30.57 -8.53 -35.05
CA ASP A 622 30.07 -7.58 -36.06
C ASP A 622 28.69 -7.97 -36.58
N ASP A 623 28.46 -9.28 -36.75
CA ASP A 623 27.17 -9.83 -37.19
C ASP A 623 26.12 -9.70 -36.07
N LEU A 624 26.52 -9.92 -34.81
CA LEU A 624 25.66 -9.68 -33.65
C LEU A 624 25.20 -8.21 -33.57
N LEU A 625 26.14 -7.26 -33.74
CA LEU A 625 25.85 -5.84 -33.66
C LEU A 625 24.89 -5.37 -34.76
N ALA A 626 25.00 -5.94 -35.97
CA ALA A 626 24.09 -5.62 -37.08
C ALA A 626 22.64 -6.06 -36.81
N GLU A 627 22.45 -7.14 -36.04
CA GLU A 627 21.14 -7.66 -35.65
C GLU A 627 20.57 -6.99 -34.39
N ALA A 628 21.40 -6.34 -33.58
CA ALA A 628 21.04 -5.80 -32.28
C ALA A 628 20.14 -4.57 -32.36
N ASP A 629 18.90 -4.68 -31.88
CA ASP A 629 18.08 -3.51 -31.53
C ASP A 629 18.40 -3.01 -30.11
N VAL A 630 18.80 -3.94 -29.24
CA VAL A 630 19.34 -3.65 -27.92
C VAL A 630 20.65 -4.39 -27.74
N LEU A 631 21.71 -3.69 -27.33
CA LEU A 631 22.96 -4.28 -26.89
C LEU A 631 23.07 -4.18 -25.36
N SER A 632 23.04 -5.32 -24.67
CA SER A 632 23.28 -5.39 -23.22
C SER A 632 24.68 -5.93 -22.92
N VAL A 633 25.46 -5.17 -22.16
CA VAL A 633 26.90 -5.40 -21.94
C VAL A 633 27.15 -6.01 -20.57
N HIS A 634 27.76 -7.20 -20.55
CA HIS A 634 28.03 -8.01 -19.35
C HIS A 634 29.45 -8.58 -19.31
N VAL A 635 30.39 -7.99 -20.06
CA VAL A 635 31.81 -8.39 -20.03
C VAL A 635 32.54 -7.79 -18.83
N PRO A 636 33.52 -8.49 -18.24
CA PRO A 636 34.35 -7.93 -17.18
C PRO A 636 35.25 -6.81 -17.74
N LEU A 637 35.55 -5.81 -16.91
CA LEU A 637 36.56 -4.80 -17.23
C LEU A 637 37.97 -5.40 -17.08
N ARG A 638 38.76 -5.28 -18.13
CA ARG A 638 40.16 -5.72 -18.26
C ARG A 638 40.88 -4.75 -19.19
N ALA A 639 42.20 -4.82 -19.26
CA ALA A 639 42.98 -4.00 -20.19
C ALA A 639 42.46 -4.11 -21.63
N GLU A 640 42.05 -5.31 -22.06
CA GLU A 640 41.57 -5.56 -23.42
C GLU A 640 40.10 -5.16 -23.64
N THR A 641 39.34 -4.88 -22.58
CA THR A 641 37.92 -4.51 -22.68
C THR A 641 37.63 -3.05 -22.38
N VAL A 642 38.65 -2.25 -22.06
CA VAL A 642 38.52 -0.78 -21.94
C VAL A 642 38.13 -0.20 -23.30
N GLY A 643 37.03 0.55 -23.36
CA GLY A 643 36.52 1.14 -24.59
C GLY A 643 36.14 0.11 -25.67
N LEU A 644 35.89 -1.15 -25.28
CA LEU A 644 35.54 -2.23 -26.19
C LEU A 644 34.33 -1.88 -27.05
N VAL A 645 33.29 -1.33 -26.42
CA VAL A 645 32.13 -0.76 -27.13
C VAL A 645 32.49 0.67 -27.53
N GLY A 646 33.39 0.73 -28.50
CA GLY A 646 33.94 1.97 -29.06
C GLY A 646 33.22 2.43 -30.33
N GLU A 647 33.72 3.51 -30.92
CA GLU A 647 33.14 4.13 -32.13
C GLU A 647 32.88 3.13 -33.27
N LYS A 648 33.82 2.19 -33.50
CA LYS A 648 33.69 1.15 -34.54
C LYS A 648 32.46 0.27 -34.34
N TRP A 649 32.18 -0.15 -33.10
CA TRP A 649 31.06 -1.04 -32.79
C TRP A 649 29.74 -0.27 -32.72
N ILE A 650 29.77 0.92 -32.14
CA ILE A 650 28.61 1.80 -32.05
C ILE A 650 28.09 2.17 -33.46
N ARG A 651 28.97 2.34 -34.45
CA ARG A 651 28.59 2.58 -35.85
C ARG A 651 27.95 1.39 -36.55
N LYS A 652 28.12 0.17 -36.03
CA LYS A 652 27.54 -1.06 -36.60
C LYS A 652 26.17 -1.38 -36.04
N LEU A 653 25.83 -0.81 -34.88
CA LEU A 653 24.50 -0.94 -34.32
C LEU A 653 23.46 -0.31 -35.25
N LYS A 654 22.24 -0.87 -35.22
CA LYS A 654 21.09 -0.30 -35.92
C LYS A 654 20.86 1.15 -35.49
N LYS A 655 20.34 1.96 -36.42
CA LYS A 655 19.92 3.33 -36.08
C LYS A 655 18.80 3.26 -35.02
N GLY A 656 18.99 3.98 -33.92
CA GLY A 656 18.05 3.95 -32.78
C GLY A 656 18.25 2.77 -31.82
N ALA A 657 19.31 1.98 -31.97
CA ALA A 657 19.63 0.90 -31.04
C ALA A 657 19.87 1.42 -29.62
N ILE A 658 19.48 0.61 -28.63
CA ILE A 658 19.63 0.90 -27.20
C ILE A 658 20.86 0.19 -26.67
N ILE A 659 21.68 0.88 -25.87
CA ILE A 659 22.81 0.27 -25.16
C ILE A 659 22.49 0.24 -23.67
N ILE A 660 22.56 -0.95 -23.06
CA ILE A 660 22.41 -1.16 -21.62
C ILE A 660 23.75 -1.63 -21.08
N ASN A 661 24.29 -0.92 -20.10
CA ASN A 661 25.53 -1.32 -19.44
C ASN A 661 25.32 -1.46 -17.93
N THR A 662 25.27 -2.70 -17.47
CA THR A 662 25.31 -3.04 -16.03
C THR A 662 26.62 -3.75 -15.64
N ALA A 663 27.64 -3.69 -16.51
CA ALA A 663 28.97 -4.21 -16.23
C ALA A 663 29.86 -3.15 -15.54
N ARG A 664 30.60 -2.38 -16.34
CA ARG A 664 31.51 -1.31 -15.90
C ARG A 664 31.50 -0.18 -16.92
N GLY A 665 31.49 1.07 -16.44
CA GLY A 665 31.44 2.26 -17.32
C GLY A 665 32.55 2.27 -18.37
N LYS A 666 33.80 2.02 -17.93
CA LYS A 666 35.01 2.00 -18.78
C LYS A 666 35.01 0.99 -19.93
N VAL A 667 34.06 0.06 -20.00
CA VAL A 667 33.90 -0.85 -21.15
C VAL A 667 33.34 -0.12 -22.37
N ILE A 668 32.61 0.98 -22.15
CA ILE A 668 32.05 1.83 -23.20
C ILE A 668 32.99 3.01 -23.42
N ASP A 669 33.24 3.36 -24.69
CA ASP A 669 33.78 4.68 -25.04
C ASP A 669 32.62 5.70 -24.99
N GLU A 670 32.47 6.36 -23.84
CA GLU A 670 31.38 7.31 -23.60
C GLU A 670 31.41 8.49 -24.58
N ASP A 671 32.59 8.97 -24.95
CA ASP A 671 32.73 10.08 -25.90
C ASP A 671 32.26 9.67 -27.31
N ALA A 672 32.64 8.47 -27.77
CA ALA A 672 32.16 7.93 -29.04
C ALA A 672 30.63 7.75 -29.05
N MET A 673 30.07 7.26 -27.94
CA MET A 673 28.63 7.10 -27.77
C MET A 673 27.89 8.44 -27.84
N ILE A 674 28.35 9.46 -27.10
CA ILE A 674 27.77 10.81 -27.09
C ILE A 674 27.86 11.45 -28.48
N ARG A 675 29.02 11.34 -29.16
CA ARG A 675 29.18 11.85 -30.54
C ARG A 675 28.15 11.24 -31.48
N ARG A 676 27.96 9.92 -31.44
CA ARG A 676 26.97 9.24 -32.29
C ARG A 676 25.54 9.72 -32.00
N TRP A 677 25.17 9.78 -30.72
CA TRP A 677 23.81 10.18 -30.32
C TRP A 677 23.47 11.62 -30.71
N ARG A 678 24.44 12.55 -30.68
CA ARG A 678 24.24 13.92 -31.17
C ARG A 678 24.08 14.02 -32.68
N THR A 679 24.62 13.08 -33.45
CA THR A 679 24.51 13.07 -34.92
C THR A 679 23.25 12.39 -35.45
N ASP A 680 22.58 11.57 -34.62
CA ASP A 680 21.35 10.86 -35.00
C ASP A 680 20.05 11.57 -34.54
N MET A 681 20.16 12.59 -33.67
CA MET A 681 19.12 13.60 -33.40
C MET A 681 19.16 14.70 -34.47
#